data_AF-A0AA39HTE9-F1
#
_entry.id   AF-A0AA39HTE9-F1
#
_cell.length_a   1.000
_cell.length_b   1.000
_cell.length_c   1.000
_cell.angle_alpha   90.00
_cell.angle_beta   90.00
_cell.angle_gamma   90.00
#
_symmetry.space_group_name_H-M   'P 1'
#
loop_
_entity.id
_entity.type
_entity.pdbx_description
1 polymer ?
#
loop_
_entity_poly.entity_id
_entity_poly.type
_entity_poly.pdbx_seq_one_letter_code
_entity_poly.pdbx_strand_id
1 'polypeptide(L)'
;MTRVSCLRCTKKLRVATRFSADTINSLEFRVYINKFQRDPRLNEVLYPVLTEQGWNKIAAELSIGDRLNCDDFLHYLVSSHNLALRRDRFTLKEEDMHKPLSHYFINSSHNTYLKGRQMKSRSAVSMYRYALLAGCRSVELDCWDGPNNEPMITHGPTHICFCTTIPFRDVIQAIAETAFITSDFPVILSFENHCSFKQQSKMAQYCKEIFGDLLLTDTLPDYPIVAGVNLPSPYVLRRKILIKNKKIERKADMRRCGSSRSVMVNQQSTDSGGTEDEAVERSVTRIYIGDSYEADQILSSANNNNVESSSPHGSIREKEKEENDEPVGTELSDLVNYMRAMGKFTSFVEADTRQISSEMYSMNETKAIDLLKQHAERFVNHNKRQITRVFPRGSRVDSSNFMPMVFWNCGCQMAAVNLQTADVPNQVNFAFFEQNGRSGYVLKPSCMRRRNIRFDPFETDKVENVVPNSVTITIISGQLFNLVSDRKLSTYVEVDLYGLPSDSCKKLYKTRTVPNEGINPIFYDKPANSTFKFEKIILPEMAYLRLTVMDESQKMIGQRVLPVTALQPGYRHVLLRNAFNRPLGPVSLFVHIDVQDYVCDAHRDLVDALQNPILAMNKVKALETVLENPTDFASKVEQNKRLLEVLESIGKGSPSSEFSTSVDTTDDSFEKEPGRLEKQASFDKVSMSGFETDISTPHTPISPISEYSFTKSASDKKHIALSELVASKSDFYLQQMVVSMPTLEKLENHPKVSKHDKFIRKKYPRMLEAVAGFGEHNSYQLIADDVRAAFDRSVIQSIVKFARDKNDALHSVIETERKKLQKRIEMTHDSELKSINKINQKSRLEETIGIDKRLNPNEYRRISEKYVRRGVEENRKLQSIRNKRISELNDQVNALKLEANVRMEETIHRVNQIFSK
;
A
#
# COMPACT_ATOMS: atom_id res chain seq x y z
N MET A 1 13.80 -13.67 34.53
CA MET A 1 13.68 -14.80 33.57
C MET A 1 14.26 -14.49 32.19
N THR A 2 13.95 -13.35 31.57
CA THR A 2 14.51 -12.90 30.27
C THR A 2 16.03 -13.14 30.08
N ARG A 3 16.86 -12.90 31.12
CA ARG A 3 18.31 -13.21 31.11
C ARG A 3 18.62 -14.63 30.61
N VAL A 4 17.99 -15.66 31.19
CA VAL A 4 18.29 -17.08 30.92
C VAL A 4 18.03 -17.45 29.47
N SER A 5 16.95 -16.91 28.90
CA SER A 5 16.52 -17.18 27.53
C SER A 5 17.41 -16.48 26.51
N CYS A 6 17.84 -15.24 26.80
CA CYS A 6 18.81 -14.54 25.95
C CYS A 6 20.19 -15.21 26.01
N LEU A 7 20.66 -15.63 27.20
CA LEU A 7 21.89 -16.42 27.40
C LEU A 7 21.88 -17.76 26.63
N ARG A 8 20.75 -18.47 26.59
CA ARG A 8 20.60 -19.67 25.74
C ARG A 8 20.66 -19.35 24.24
N CYS A 9 20.16 -18.18 23.83
CA CYS A 9 20.24 -17.71 22.45
C CYS A 9 21.67 -17.29 22.08
N THR A 10 22.35 -16.44 22.85
CA THR A 10 23.70 -15.94 22.55
C THR A 10 24.76 -17.05 22.54
N LYS A 11 24.62 -18.08 23.39
CA LYS A 11 25.45 -19.29 23.34
C LYS A 11 25.17 -20.17 22.10
N LYS A 12 23.92 -20.27 21.62
CA LYS A 12 23.58 -21.04 20.40
C LYS A 12 23.91 -20.31 19.09
N LEU A 13 23.79 -18.99 19.05
CA LEU A 13 23.98 -18.16 17.84
C LEU A 13 25.45 -17.79 17.54
N ARG A 14 26.41 -18.35 18.29
CA ARG A 14 27.84 -17.96 18.25
C ARG A 14 28.10 -16.46 18.51
N VAL A 15 27.14 -15.71 19.06
CA VAL A 15 27.35 -14.29 19.41
C VAL A 15 28.38 -14.18 20.53
N ALA A 16 28.24 -15.02 21.56
CA ALA A 16 29.24 -15.14 22.62
C ALA A 16 30.54 -15.82 22.13
N THR A 17 30.44 -16.82 21.25
CA THR A 17 31.63 -17.59 20.79
C THR A 17 32.40 -16.92 19.65
N ARG A 18 32.13 -15.65 19.35
CA ARG A 18 33.07 -14.76 18.64
C ARG A 18 34.06 -14.09 19.60
N PHE A 19 33.84 -14.21 20.89
CA PHE A 19 34.75 -13.79 21.95
C PHE A 19 35.42 -15.05 22.49
N SER A 20 36.75 -15.09 22.48
CA SER A 20 37.56 -16.26 22.83
C SER A 20 37.75 -16.46 24.34
N ALA A 21 37.23 -15.55 25.16
CA ALA A 21 37.30 -15.55 26.61
C ALA A 21 35.95 -15.17 27.24
N ASP A 22 35.73 -15.50 28.51
CA ASP A 22 34.49 -15.19 29.25
C ASP A 22 34.22 -13.68 29.40
N THR A 23 35.23 -12.83 29.17
CA THR A 23 35.10 -11.37 29.12
C THR A 23 35.93 -10.74 28.01
N ILE A 24 35.30 -9.84 27.25
CA ILE A 24 35.87 -9.05 26.15
C ILE A 24 36.36 -7.69 26.67
N ASN A 25 37.45 -7.12 26.12
CA ASN A 25 37.92 -5.80 26.54
C ASN A 25 37.19 -4.64 25.81
N SER A 26 37.27 -3.44 26.37
CA SER A 26 36.59 -2.25 25.84
C SER A 26 37.01 -1.85 24.41
N LEU A 27 38.26 -2.09 24.00
CA LEU A 27 38.71 -1.83 22.62
C LEU A 27 38.06 -2.80 21.63
N GLU A 28 38.09 -4.10 21.92
CA GLU A 28 37.45 -5.14 21.12
C GLU A 28 35.94 -4.90 20.99
N PHE A 29 35.27 -4.51 22.09
CA PHE A 29 33.83 -4.22 22.07
C PHE A 29 33.50 -2.95 21.29
N ARG A 30 34.32 -1.90 21.39
CA ARG A 30 34.20 -0.68 20.58
C ARG A 30 34.39 -0.96 19.08
N VAL A 31 35.34 -1.82 18.72
CA VAL A 31 35.53 -2.32 17.34
C VAL A 31 34.31 -3.13 16.88
N TYR A 32 33.76 -4.00 17.73
CA TYR A 32 32.53 -4.74 17.44
C TYR A 32 31.32 -3.82 17.17
N ILE A 33 31.10 -2.79 18.00
CA ILE A 33 30.02 -1.81 17.77
C ILE A 33 30.22 -1.10 16.42
N ASN A 34 31.42 -0.57 16.17
CA ASN A 34 31.71 0.17 14.94
C ASN A 34 31.59 -0.70 13.68
N LYS A 35 31.84 -2.02 13.76
CA LYS A 35 31.79 -2.94 12.63
C LYS A 35 30.42 -3.59 12.39
N PHE A 36 29.63 -3.84 13.44
CA PHE A 36 28.40 -4.65 13.35
C PHE A 36 27.13 -3.96 13.84
N GLN A 37 27.23 -2.80 14.51
CA GLN A 37 26.09 -2.04 15.05
C GLN A 37 26.00 -0.62 14.44
N ARG A 38 27.04 -0.14 13.76
CA ARG A 38 26.99 1.11 12.97
C ARG A 38 26.27 0.86 11.64
N ASP A 39 25.41 1.79 11.22
CA ASP A 39 24.77 1.79 9.90
C ASP A 39 25.76 2.27 8.82
N PRO A 40 26.17 1.42 7.87
CA PRO A 40 27.21 1.75 6.89
C PRO A 40 26.75 2.79 5.85
N ARG A 41 25.44 2.99 5.70
CA ARG A 41 24.85 4.01 4.79
C ARG A 41 25.05 5.44 5.29
N LEU A 42 25.63 5.61 6.49
CA LEU A 42 25.80 6.91 7.13
C LEU A 42 27.19 7.47 6.89
N ASN A 43 27.24 8.68 6.34
CA ASN A 43 28.47 9.46 6.19
C ASN A 43 29.21 9.59 7.52
N GLU A 44 30.52 9.33 7.52
CA GLU A 44 31.34 9.22 8.73
C GLU A 44 31.69 10.56 9.38
N VAL A 45 31.58 11.67 8.64
CA VAL A 45 31.80 13.02 9.20
C VAL A 45 30.55 13.49 9.95
N LEU A 46 29.36 13.26 9.38
CA LEU A 46 28.07 13.60 10.00
C LEU A 46 27.66 12.62 11.12
N TYR A 47 28.12 11.37 11.05
CA TYR A 47 27.84 10.31 12.02
C TYR A 47 29.16 9.60 12.40
N PRO A 48 30.02 10.23 13.21
CA PRO A 48 31.33 9.70 13.56
C PRO A 48 31.27 8.32 14.20
N VAL A 49 32.32 7.53 13.97
CA VAL A 49 32.54 6.24 14.63
C VAL A 49 32.68 6.42 16.14
N LEU A 50 32.30 5.39 16.91
CA LEU A 50 32.38 5.42 18.36
C LEU A 50 33.85 5.53 18.80
N THR A 51 34.20 6.69 19.32
CA THR A 51 35.50 6.98 19.94
C THR A 51 35.59 6.34 21.33
N GLU A 52 36.80 6.26 21.86
CA GLU A 52 37.02 5.74 23.22
C GLU A 52 36.33 6.60 24.28
N GLN A 53 36.43 7.93 24.19
CA GLN A 53 35.69 8.85 25.06
C GLN A 53 34.17 8.69 24.95
N GLY A 54 33.65 8.36 23.76
CA GLY A 54 32.24 8.05 23.56
C GLY A 54 31.83 6.72 24.20
N TRP A 55 32.66 5.68 24.05
CA TRP A 55 32.45 4.40 24.71
C TRP A 55 32.48 4.52 26.24
N ASN A 56 33.47 5.23 26.80
CA ASN A 56 33.63 5.34 28.26
C ASN A 56 32.43 6.04 28.93
N LYS A 57 31.75 6.96 28.22
CA LYS A 57 30.47 7.53 28.67
C LYS A 57 29.34 6.49 28.69
N ILE A 58 29.18 5.71 27.61
CA ILE A 58 28.19 4.63 27.53
C ILE A 58 28.46 3.55 28.59
N ALA A 59 29.72 3.19 28.81
CA ALA A 59 30.14 2.23 29.83
C ALA A 59 29.77 2.71 31.24
N ALA A 60 30.10 3.97 31.58
CA ALA A 60 29.74 4.59 32.86
C ALA A 60 28.21 4.66 33.07
N GLU A 61 27.44 5.12 32.07
CA GLU A 61 25.97 5.16 32.12
C GLU A 61 25.34 3.77 32.34
N LEU A 62 25.95 2.72 31.78
CA LEU A 62 25.46 1.33 31.89
C LEU A 62 26.09 0.55 33.06
N SER A 63 26.95 1.19 33.86
CA SER A 63 27.74 0.59 34.96
C SER A 63 28.60 -0.62 34.52
N ILE A 64 29.17 -0.53 33.32
CA ILE A 64 30.05 -1.53 32.71
C ILE A 64 31.51 -1.14 32.98
N GLY A 65 32.33 -2.09 33.44
CA GLY A 65 33.77 -1.90 33.64
C GLY A 65 34.62 -2.15 32.39
N ASP A 66 35.95 -2.03 32.52
CA ASP A 66 36.91 -2.14 31.39
C ASP A 66 36.78 -3.42 30.55
N ARG A 67 36.27 -4.50 31.17
CA ARG A 67 35.98 -5.79 30.52
C ARG A 67 34.49 -6.11 30.62
N LEU A 68 33.83 -6.26 29.47
CA LEU A 68 32.43 -6.72 29.39
C LEU A 68 32.33 -8.22 29.67
N ASN A 69 31.39 -8.59 30.51
CA ASN A 69 30.85 -9.95 30.60
C ASN A 69 29.55 -10.11 29.77
N CYS A 70 28.95 -11.30 29.80
CA CYS A 70 27.75 -11.58 29.00
C CYS A 70 26.49 -10.83 29.48
N ASP A 71 26.29 -10.63 30.79
CA ASP A 71 25.17 -9.84 31.32
C ASP A 71 25.35 -8.34 31.01
N ASP A 72 26.57 -7.82 30.96
CA ASP A 72 26.85 -6.43 30.51
C ASP A 72 26.45 -6.23 29.04
N PHE A 73 26.77 -7.22 28.20
CA PHE A 73 26.36 -7.20 26.79
C PHE A 73 24.83 -7.28 26.65
N LEU A 74 24.16 -8.08 27.49
CA LEU A 74 22.69 -8.10 27.55
C LEU A 74 22.12 -6.74 28.02
N HIS A 75 22.77 -6.07 28.97
CA HIS A 75 22.38 -4.74 29.43
C HIS A 75 22.52 -3.70 28.32
N TYR A 76 23.65 -3.70 27.59
CA TYR A 76 23.83 -2.90 26.38
C TYR A 76 22.74 -3.19 25.33
N LEU A 77 22.43 -4.46 25.04
CA LEU A 77 21.48 -4.83 23.99
C LEU A 77 20.05 -4.31 24.21
N VAL A 78 19.63 -4.14 25.47
CA VAL A 78 18.32 -3.57 25.85
C VAL A 78 18.38 -2.06 26.19
N SER A 79 19.57 -1.46 26.20
CA SER A 79 19.78 -0.07 26.57
C SER A 79 19.21 0.93 25.56
N SER A 80 19.08 2.20 25.99
CA SER A 80 18.66 3.29 25.09
C SER A 80 19.65 3.58 23.95
N HIS A 81 20.89 3.06 24.05
CA HIS A 81 21.93 3.19 23.03
C HIS A 81 21.80 2.15 21.89
N ASN A 82 21.09 1.03 22.12
CA ASN A 82 21.02 -0.07 21.16
C ASN A 82 19.67 -0.17 20.39
N LEU A 83 18.97 0.95 20.19
CA LEU A 83 17.65 0.97 19.53
C LEU A 83 17.66 0.42 18.08
N ALA A 84 16.62 -0.30 17.70
CA ALA A 84 16.41 -0.79 16.32
C ALA A 84 16.14 0.32 15.28
N LEU A 85 15.87 1.55 15.74
CA LEU A 85 15.45 2.69 14.93
C LEU A 85 16.23 3.96 15.34
N ARG A 86 16.76 4.67 14.34
CA ARG A 86 17.49 5.94 14.51
C ARG A 86 16.53 7.06 14.91
N ARG A 87 16.82 7.77 16.02
CA ARG A 87 15.86 8.70 16.68
C ARG A 87 15.52 9.94 15.83
N ASP A 88 16.47 10.46 15.06
CA ASP A 88 16.36 11.68 14.25
C ASP A 88 15.28 11.62 13.16
N ARG A 89 14.93 10.42 12.68
CA ARG A 89 13.86 10.20 11.70
C ARG A 89 12.46 10.43 12.29
N PHE A 90 12.36 10.49 13.62
CA PHE A 90 11.12 10.67 14.37
C PHE A 90 11.02 12.03 15.06
N THR A 91 12.10 12.83 15.11
CA THR A 91 12.07 14.24 15.50
C THR A 91 11.50 15.12 14.38
N LEU A 92 10.90 16.26 14.74
CA LEU A 92 10.45 17.27 13.78
C LEU A 92 11.66 17.95 13.13
N LYS A 93 11.66 18.06 11.81
CA LYS A 93 12.64 18.84 11.03
C LYS A 93 11.99 20.12 10.55
N GLU A 94 12.14 21.21 11.30
CA GLU A 94 11.49 22.49 10.98
C GLU A 94 11.94 23.04 9.61
N GLU A 95 13.22 22.86 9.25
CA GLU A 95 13.81 23.11 7.92
C GLU A 95 13.02 22.49 6.74
N ASP A 96 12.46 21.29 6.94
CA ASP A 96 11.71 20.56 5.92
C ASP A 96 10.26 21.03 5.80
N MET A 97 9.77 21.91 6.70
CA MET A 97 8.37 22.37 6.77
C MET A 97 8.07 23.64 5.96
N HIS A 98 9.08 24.20 5.27
CA HIS A 98 8.98 25.44 4.48
C HIS A 98 8.66 25.23 2.98
N LYS A 99 8.37 24.02 2.51
CA LYS A 99 8.04 23.75 1.09
C LYS A 99 6.52 23.94 0.88
N PRO A 100 6.02 24.10 -0.36
CA PRO A 100 4.58 24.19 -0.63
C PRO A 100 3.78 23.00 -0.08
N LEU A 101 2.55 23.21 0.38
CA LEU A 101 1.71 22.17 0.98
C LEU A 101 1.49 20.94 0.08
N SER A 102 1.54 21.11 -1.25
CA SER A 102 1.52 20.01 -2.22
C SER A 102 2.68 19.03 -2.09
N HIS A 103 3.80 19.43 -1.48
CA HIS A 103 5.03 18.63 -1.36
C HIS A 103 5.05 17.65 -0.19
N TYR A 104 3.95 17.51 0.57
CA TYR A 104 3.86 16.62 1.73
C TYR A 104 2.82 15.53 1.54
N PHE A 105 3.01 14.39 2.19
CA PHE A 105 1.92 13.50 2.56
C PHE A 105 1.26 14.02 3.85
N ILE A 106 -0.08 13.93 3.92
CA ILE A 106 -0.89 14.55 4.96
C ILE A 106 -1.75 13.47 5.62
N ASN A 107 -1.59 13.29 6.93
CA ASN A 107 -2.34 12.27 7.67
C ASN A 107 -3.84 12.56 7.60
N SER A 108 -4.62 11.67 6.97
CA SER A 108 -5.97 11.96 6.49
C SER A 108 -6.96 10.89 6.94
N SER A 109 -8.10 11.33 7.47
CA SER A 109 -9.22 10.48 7.83
C SER A 109 -10.32 10.55 6.76
N HIS A 110 -11.02 9.43 6.59
CA HIS A 110 -12.30 9.30 5.92
C HIS A 110 -13.42 9.11 6.96
N ASN A 111 -14.60 9.69 6.72
CA ASN A 111 -15.81 9.59 7.55
C ASN A 111 -15.52 9.64 9.06
N THR A 112 -14.75 10.67 9.48
CA THR A 112 -14.05 10.74 10.78
C THR A 112 -14.96 10.55 11.98
N TYR A 113 -16.23 10.92 11.87
CA TYR A 113 -17.23 10.78 12.92
C TYR A 113 -17.55 9.32 13.31
N LEU A 114 -17.33 8.32 12.44
CA LEU A 114 -17.74 6.93 12.66
C LEU A 114 -16.87 6.17 13.67
N LYS A 115 -17.50 5.49 14.64
CA LYS A 115 -16.85 4.54 15.57
C LYS A 115 -16.74 3.10 15.04
N GLY A 116 -17.25 2.81 13.85
CA GLY A 116 -17.35 1.44 13.33
C GLY A 116 -17.63 1.39 11.83
N ARG A 117 -18.54 0.49 11.42
CA ARG A 117 -18.97 0.27 10.04
C ARG A 117 -19.57 1.54 9.39
N GLN A 118 -19.74 1.54 8.07
CA GLN A 118 -20.39 2.63 7.33
C GLN A 118 -21.92 2.59 7.45
N MET A 119 -22.49 1.47 7.91
CA MET A 119 -23.93 1.25 8.10
C MET A 119 -24.21 0.79 9.53
N LYS A 120 -25.35 1.18 10.09
CA LYS A 120 -25.85 0.75 11.43
C LYS A 120 -24.82 0.99 12.54
N SER A 121 -24.22 2.17 12.52
CA SER A 121 -23.02 2.52 13.28
C SER A 121 -23.20 3.76 14.14
N ARG A 122 -22.37 3.93 15.17
CA ARG A 122 -22.42 5.11 16.03
C ARG A 122 -21.42 6.15 15.53
N SER A 123 -21.92 7.34 15.21
CA SER A 123 -21.11 8.55 15.09
C SER A 123 -20.77 9.08 16.49
N ALA A 124 -19.61 9.71 16.67
CA ALA A 124 -19.23 10.34 17.94
C ALA A 124 -18.25 11.49 17.78
N VAL A 125 -18.56 12.62 18.43
CA VAL A 125 -17.69 13.80 18.55
C VAL A 125 -16.28 13.45 19.05
N SER A 126 -16.15 12.43 19.91
CA SER A 126 -14.87 11.93 20.42
C SER A 126 -13.90 11.44 19.33
N MET A 127 -14.39 11.05 18.15
CA MET A 127 -13.53 10.54 17.08
C MET A 127 -12.69 11.65 16.42
N TYR A 128 -13.18 12.89 16.36
CA TYR A 128 -12.39 14.03 15.91
C TYR A 128 -11.24 14.32 16.89
N ARG A 129 -11.53 14.36 18.20
CA ARG A 129 -10.50 14.47 19.25
C ARG A 129 -9.47 13.34 19.13
N TYR A 130 -9.91 12.09 18.95
CA TYR A 130 -9.03 10.94 18.74
C TYR A 130 -8.14 11.08 17.50
N ALA A 131 -8.70 11.50 16.36
CA ALA A 131 -7.96 11.67 15.11
C ALA A 131 -6.89 12.76 15.25
N LEU A 132 -7.26 13.95 15.74
CA LEU A 132 -6.35 15.08 15.89
C LEU A 132 -5.24 14.78 16.91
N LEU A 133 -5.57 14.19 18.07
CA LEU A 133 -4.59 13.71 19.07
C LEU A 133 -3.72 12.55 18.57
N ALA A 134 -4.11 11.84 17.51
CA ALA A 134 -3.28 10.85 16.83
C ALA A 134 -2.39 11.45 15.72
N GLY A 135 -2.36 12.77 15.57
CA GLY A 135 -1.59 13.47 14.54
C GLY A 135 -2.27 13.47 13.17
N CYS A 136 -3.58 13.21 13.08
CA CYS A 136 -4.33 13.43 11.85
C CYS A 136 -4.45 14.94 11.56
N ARG A 137 -4.34 15.33 10.30
CA ARG A 137 -4.34 16.73 9.81
C ARG A 137 -5.44 17.02 8.79
N SER A 138 -6.07 16.00 8.20
CA SER A 138 -7.34 16.16 7.48
C SER A 138 -8.43 15.30 8.11
N VAL A 139 -9.54 15.92 8.49
CA VAL A 139 -10.75 15.24 9.00
C VAL A 139 -11.96 15.53 8.12
N GLU A 140 -12.96 14.66 8.17
CA GLU A 140 -14.13 14.68 7.28
C GLU A 140 -15.44 14.87 8.05
N LEU A 141 -16.27 15.80 7.57
CA LEU A 141 -17.52 16.24 8.17
C LEU A 141 -18.64 16.18 7.12
N ASP A 142 -19.45 15.14 7.17
CA ASP A 142 -20.59 14.93 6.29
C ASP A 142 -21.80 15.66 6.91
N CYS A 143 -22.10 16.85 6.40
CA CYS A 143 -22.99 17.83 6.99
C CYS A 143 -24.38 17.75 6.37
N TRP A 144 -25.40 17.54 7.20
CA TRP A 144 -26.80 17.36 6.82
C TRP A 144 -27.70 18.32 7.62
N ASP A 145 -28.80 18.76 7.00
CA ASP A 145 -29.83 19.55 7.68
C ASP A 145 -30.43 18.81 8.88
N GLY A 146 -30.44 19.47 10.05
CA GLY A 146 -31.03 18.92 11.26
C GLY A 146 -32.29 19.67 11.74
N PRO A 147 -32.93 19.15 12.80
CA PRO A 147 -34.10 19.77 13.42
C PRO A 147 -33.72 21.13 14.04
N ASN A 148 -34.74 21.98 14.27
CA ASN A 148 -34.58 23.30 14.90
C ASN A 148 -33.57 24.23 14.21
N ASN A 149 -33.24 23.98 12.93
CA ASN A 149 -32.20 24.69 12.19
C ASN A 149 -30.81 24.54 12.85
N GLU A 150 -30.48 23.36 13.35
CA GLU A 150 -29.12 22.98 13.78
C GLU A 150 -28.50 21.99 12.77
N PRO A 151 -27.35 22.33 12.13
CA PRO A 151 -26.66 21.40 11.24
C PRO A 151 -26.13 20.18 12.02
N MET A 152 -26.24 19.00 11.41
CA MET A 152 -25.87 17.71 12.01
C MET A 152 -24.83 16.99 11.15
N ILE A 153 -24.12 16.04 11.74
CA ILE A 153 -23.17 15.18 11.04
C ILE A 153 -23.58 13.72 11.13
N THR A 154 -23.58 13.03 9.99
CA THR A 154 -23.86 11.60 9.83
C THR A 154 -23.40 11.11 8.45
N HIS A 155 -23.14 9.82 8.31
CA HIS A 155 -23.11 9.18 7.00
C HIS A 155 -24.51 9.27 6.34
N GLY A 156 -24.54 9.22 5.00
CA GLY A 156 -25.69 9.56 4.14
C GLY A 156 -27.04 8.94 4.50
N PRO A 157 -28.13 9.41 3.85
CA PRO A 157 -29.42 9.69 4.49
C PRO A 157 -29.80 8.72 5.61
N THR A 158 -30.06 9.24 6.81
CA THR A 158 -30.15 8.46 8.06
C THR A 158 -31.10 7.26 8.00
N HIS A 159 -32.15 7.33 7.18
CA HIS A 159 -33.13 6.26 6.94
C HIS A 159 -32.60 5.10 6.07
N ILE A 160 -31.46 5.27 5.40
CA ILE A 160 -30.74 4.28 4.57
C ILE A 160 -29.53 3.74 5.34
N CYS A 161 -28.65 4.61 5.85
CA CYS A 161 -27.43 4.16 6.52
C CYS A 161 -27.65 3.74 7.98
N PHE A 162 -28.72 4.21 8.65
CA PHE A 162 -29.01 3.94 10.07
C PHE A 162 -27.84 4.27 11.02
N CYS A 163 -27.03 5.26 10.66
CA CYS A 163 -25.97 5.78 11.54
C CYS A 163 -26.55 6.82 12.51
N THR A 164 -25.99 6.93 13.71
CA THR A 164 -26.45 7.97 14.66
C THR A 164 -25.96 9.35 14.22
N THR A 165 -26.79 10.38 14.36
CA THR A 165 -26.37 11.76 14.12
C THR A 165 -25.61 12.35 15.32
N ILE A 166 -24.79 13.38 15.09
CA ILE A 166 -24.16 14.21 16.13
C ILE A 166 -24.22 15.71 15.73
N PRO A 167 -24.31 16.67 16.67
CA PRO A 167 -24.36 18.09 16.31
C PRO A 167 -23.07 18.58 15.64
N PHE A 168 -23.20 19.38 14.57
CA PHE A 168 -22.05 20.02 13.91
C PHE A 168 -21.31 20.95 14.88
N ARG A 169 -22.05 21.73 15.69
CA ARG A 169 -21.47 22.66 16.68
C ARG A 169 -20.51 21.99 17.65
N ASP A 170 -20.89 20.82 18.18
CA ASP A 170 -20.08 20.04 19.12
C ASP A 170 -18.81 19.48 18.45
N VAL A 171 -18.89 19.13 17.16
CA VAL A 171 -17.74 18.70 16.37
C VAL A 171 -16.77 19.84 16.12
N ILE A 172 -17.25 21.03 15.75
CA ILE A 172 -16.42 22.23 15.58
C ILE A 172 -15.73 22.60 16.91
N GLN A 173 -16.46 22.58 18.03
CA GLN A 173 -15.92 22.79 19.37
C GLN A 173 -14.82 21.77 19.73
N ALA A 174 -15.07 20.48 19.47
CA ALA A 174 -14.10 19.41 19.70
C ALA A 174 -12.84 19.49 18.82
N ILE A 175 -12.98 20.01 17.60
CA ILE A 175 -11.86 20.30 16.69
C ILE A 175 -11.05 21.48 17.25
N ALA A 176 -11.69 22.58 17.65
CA ALA A 176 -11.03 23.77 18.19
C ALA A 176 -10.16 23.45 19.42
N GLU A 177 -10.69 22.63 20.34
CA GLU A 177 -9.97 22.15 21.52
C GLU A 177 -8.71 21.33 21.20
N THR A 178 -8.72 20.52 20.13
CA THR A 178 -7.73 19.44 19.94
C THR A 178 -6.87 19.53 18.68
N ALA A 179 -7.19 20.45 17.77
CA ALA A 179 -6.46 20.64 16.51
C ALA A 179 -4.95 20.81 16.71
N PHE A 180 -4.53 21.61 17.70
CA PHE A 180 -3.13 22.01 17.87
C PHE A 180 -2.51 21.57 19.22
N ILE A 181 -2.96 20.43 19.78
CA ILE A 181 -2.36 19.83 20.99
C ILE A 181 -1.09 19.03 20.67
N THR A 182 -1.08 18.30 19.56
CA THR A 182 0.00 17.34 19.19
C THR A 182 0.83 17.77 17.99
N SER A 183 0.42 18.84 17.30
CA SER A 183 1.07 19.39 16.12
C SER A 183 0.52 20.80 15.87
N ASP A 184 1.40 21.80 15.77
CA ASP A 184 1.01 23.17 15.37
C ASP A 184 0.74 23.31 13.86
N PHE A 185 0.98 22.27 13.06
CA PHE A 185 0.80 22.33 11.61
C PHE A 185 -0.69 22.27 11.22
N PRO A 186 -1.08 22.91 10.10
CA PRO A 186 -2.48 23.21 9.77
C PRO A 186 -3.42 22.01 9.76
N VAL A 187 -4.71 22.28 9.97
CA VAL A 187 -5.78 21.28 9.90
C VAL A 187 -6.72 21.59 8.74
N ILE A 188 -7.03 20.59 7.92
CA ILE A 188 -7.94 20.68 6.78
C ILE A 188 -9.27 20.03 7.17
N LEU A 189 -10.37 20.75 7.01
CA LEU A 189 -11.72 20.22 7.22
C LEU A 189 -12.34 19.89 5.87
N SER A 190 -12.44 18.60 5.55
CA SER A 190 -13.15 18.10 4.38
C SER A 190 -14.65 18.14 4.66
N PHE A 191 -15.33 19.17 4.19
CA PHE A 191 -16.79 19.17 4.22
C PHE A 191 -17.31 18.35 3.04
N GLU A 192 -18.30 17.50 3.31
CA GLU A 192 -19.27 17.04 2.33
C GLU A 192 -20.61 17.64 2.76
N ASN A 193 -21.21 18.46 1.91
CA ASN A 193 -22.22 19.43 2.32
C ASN A 193 -23.56 19.19 1.62
N HIS A 194 -24.52 18.69 2.39
CA HIS A 194 -25.91 18.37 2.02
C HIS A 194 -26.90 19.25 2.82
N CYS A 195 -26.45 20.43 3.24
CA CYS A 195 -27.23 21.38 4.04
C CYS A 195 -27.94 22.43 3.17
N SER A 196 -29.13 22.86 3.56
CA SER A 196 -29.81 24.01 2.96
C SER A 196 -29.04 25.31 3.25
N PHE A 197 -29.17 26.32 2.39
CA PHE A 197 -28.45 27.60 2.52
C PHE A 197 -28.52 28.19 3.95
N LYS A 198 -29.69 28.12 4.59
CA LYS A 198 -29.91 28.65 5.94
C LYS A 198 -29.11 27.90 7.02
N GLN A 199 -28.86 26.60 6.85
CA GLN A 199 -27.97 25.85 7.74
C GLN A 199 -26.50 25.98 7.32
N GLN A 200 -26.19 26.13 6.03
CA GLN A 200 -24.83 26.46 5.55
C GLN A 200 -24.33 27.81 6.10
N SER A 201 -25.15 28.86 6.12
CA SER A 201 -24.80 30.15 6.74
C SER A 201 -24.51 29.99 8.24
N LYS A 202 -25.24 29.11 8.93
CA LYS A 202 -25.04 28.79 10.36
C LYS A 202 -23.80 27.91 10.60
N MET A 203 -23.46 27.00 9.69
CA MET A 203 -22.16 26.30 9.71
C MET A 203 -21.00 27.30 9.59
N ALA A 204 -21.10 28.25 8.67
CA ALA A 204 -20.10 29.31 8.48
C ALA A 204 -20.01 30.25 9.71
N GLN A 205 -21.14 30.58 10.34
CA GLN A 205 -21.19 31.29 11.62
C GLN A 205 -20.45 30.52 12.72
N TYR A 206 -20.82 29.26 12.98
CA TYR A 206 -20.15 28.43 14.00
C TYR A 206 -18.65 28.26 13.75
N CYS A 207 -18.21 28.12 12.49
CA CYS A 207 -16.79 28.10 12.15
C CYS A 207 -16.09 29.40 12.56
N LYS A 208 -16.68 30.58 12.25
CA LYS A 208 -16.11 31.88 12.60
C LYS A 208 -16.08 32.11 14.13
N GLU A 209 -17.19 31.82 14.81
CA GLU A 209 -17.34 32.02 16.26
C GLU A 209 -16.43 31.12 17.10
N ILE A 210 -16.31 29.83 16.74
CA ILE A 210 -15.66 28.83 17.60
C ILE A 210 -14.17 28.68 17.28
N PHE A 211 -13.74 28.88 16.02
CA PHE A 211 -12.32 28.86 15.67
C PHE A 211 -11.64 30.22 15.82
N GLY A 212 -12.36 31.34 15.64
CA GLY A 212 -11.79 32.69 15.69
C GLY A 212 -10.54 32.80 14.80
N ASP A 213 -9.45 33.31 15.37
CA ASP A 213 -8.15 33.46 14.69
C ASP A 213 -7.52 32.16 14.20
N LEU A 214 -7.99 30.97 14.64
CA LEU A 214 -7.55 29.70 14.08
C LEU A 214 -8.12 29.47 12.68
N LEU A 215 -9.25 30.08 12.32
CA LEU A 215 -9.80 29.96 10.96
C LEU A 215 -8.97 30.80 9.98
N LEU A 216 -8.61 30.21 8.85
CA LEU A 216 -8.08 30.96 7.71
C LEU A 216 -9.24 31.40 6.83
N THR A 217 -9.67 32.64 6.96
CA THR A 217 -10.67 33.27 6.06
C THR A 217 -10.02 33.68 4.74
N ASP A 218 -8.99 34.52 4.83
CA ASP A 218 -8.41 35.24 3.68
C ASP A 218 -7.11 34.61 3.16
N THR A 219 -6.72 34.98 1.95
CA THR A 219 -5.43 34.59 1.35
C THR A 219 -4.28 35.38 1.96
N LEU A 220 -3.17 34.69 2.22
CA LEU A 220 -1.90 35.32 2.63
C LEU A 220 -1.36 36.19 1.47
N PRO A 221 -0.78 37.39 1.73
CA PRO A 221 -0.32 38.31 0.69
C PRO A 221 0.67 37.70 -0.30
N ASP A 222 1.64 36.92 0.19
CA ASP A 222 2.70 36.29 -0.63
C ASP A 222 2.22 35.08 -1.44
N TYR A 223 0.98 34.63 -1.20
CA TYR A 223 0.39 33.44 -1.82
C TYR A 223 -0.99 33.75 -2.42
N PRO A 224 -1.10 34.66 -3.40
CA PRO A 224 -2.36 34.95 -4.09
C PRO A 224 -2.82 33.75 -4.92
N ILE A 225 -4.15 33.55 -5.02
CA ILE A 225 -4.75 32.49 -5.83
C ILE A 225 -4.75 32.93 -7.30
N VAL A 226 -3.64 32.69 -8.00
CA VAL A 226 -3.43 32.94 -9.43
C VAL A 226 -2.58 31.82 -10.06
N ALA A 227 -2.50 31.78 -11.39
CA ALA A 227 -1.74 30.77 -12.13
C ALA A 227 -0.24 30.78 -11.78
N GLY A 228 0.33 29.58 -11.61
CA GLY A 228 1.77 29.37 -11.38
C GLY A 228 2.26 29.57 -9.94
N VAL A 229 1.52 30.32 -9.11
CA VAL A 229 1.83 30.51 -7.68
C VAL A 229 1.60 29.19 -6.92
N ASN A 230 2.59 28.78 -6.12
CA ASN A 230 2.53 27.54 -5.34
C ASN A 230 1.64 27.72 -4.09
N LEU A 231 1.17 26.61 -3.51
CA LEU A 231 0.52 26.63 -2.20
C LEU A 231 1.47 27.17 -1.10
N PRO A 232 0.93 27.82 -0.04
CA PRO A 232 1.70 28.15 1.15
C PRO A 232 2.33 26.90 1.80
N SER A 233 3.32 27.09 2.66
CA SER A 233 3.95 25.99 3.41
C SER A 233 3.19 25.62 4.69
N PRO A 234 3.32 24.39 5.21
CA PRO A 234 2.83 24.04 6.54
C PRO A 234 3.33 25.00 7.63
N TYR A 235 4.55 25.53 7.51
CA TYR A 235 5.16 26.47 8.46
C TYR A 235 4.40 27.81 8.56
N VAL A 236 4.07 28.44 7.43
CA VAL A 236 3.35 29.73 7.40
C VAL A 236 1.85 29.57 7.68
N LEU A 237 1.33 28.35 7.58
CA LEU A 237 -0.03 27.97 7.95
C LEU A 237 -0.13 27.36 9.36
N ARG A 238 0.91 27.51 10.22
CA ARG A 238 0.84 27.02 11.60
C ARG A 238 -0.35 27.61 12.36
N ARG A 239 -1.02 26.75 13.14
CA ARG A 239 -2.23 27.03 13.93
C ARG A 239 -3.41 27.55 13.11
N LYS A 240 -3.45 27.27 11.80
CA LYS A 240 -4.58 27.60 10.92
C LYS A 240 -5.41 26.37 10.52
N ILE A 241 -6.72 26.60 10.42
CA ILE A 241 -7.76 25.66 10.01
C ILE A 241 -8.27 26.12 8.64
N LEU A 242 -8.25 25.22 7.65
CA LEU A 242 -8.64 25.49 6.27
C LEU A 242 -9.88 24.68 5.91
N ILE A 243 -10.89 25.35 5.33
CA ILE A 243 -12.13 24.69 4.88
C ILE A 243 -11.96 24.21 3.44
N LYS A 244 -12.14 22.90 3.22
CA LYS A 244 -12.29 22.29 1.88
C LYS A 244 -13.79 22.20 1.56
N ASN A 245 -14.24 22.98 0.59
CA ASN A 245 -15.59 22.92 0.02
C ASN A 245 -15.60 23.51 -1.42
N LYS A 246 -16.74 23.47 -2.11
CA LYS A 246 -16.99 24.22 -3.35
C LYS A 246 -16.77 25.73 -3.12
N LYS A 247 -16.32 26.46 -4.14
CA LYS A 247 -16.11 27.92 -4.13
C LYS A 247 -16.91 28.57 -5.26
N ILE A 248 -17.68 29.62 -4.96
CA ILE A 248 -18.33 30.46 -5.98
C ILE A 248 -17.26 31.39 -6.59
N GLU A 249 -17.11 31.38 -7.91
CA GLU A 249 -16.20 32.31 -8.61
C GLU A 249 -16.91 33.65 -8.88
N ARG A 250 -16.43 34.74 -8.26
CA ARG A 250 -16.99 36.08 -8.51
C ARG A 250 -16.37 36.66 -9.79
N LYS A 251 -17.11 37.53 -10.50
CA LYS A 251 -16.62 38.20 -11.73
C LYS A 251 -15.33 39.01 -11.54
N ALA A 252 -14.97 39.38 -10.31
CA ALA A 252 -13.69 40.00 -9.97
C ALA A 252 -12.53 39.00 -9.93
N ASP A 253 -12.73 37.82 -9.34
CA ASP A 253 -11.73 36.75 -9.25
C ASP A 253 -11.43 36.18 -10.64
N MET A 254 -12.47 36.05 -11.47
CA MET A 254 -12.39 35.62 -12.86
C MET A 254 -11.42 36.48 -13.71
N ARG A 255 -11.28 37.77 -13.39
CA ARG A 255 -10.29 38.69 -14.02
C ARG A 255 -8.87 38.50 -13.49
N ARG A 256 -8.69 38.03 -12.26
CA ARG A 256 -7.38 37.69 -11.65
C ARG A 256 -6.89 36.30 -12.06
N CYS A 257 -7.81 35.38 -12.36
CA CYS A 257 -7.54 33.99 -12.71
C CYS A 257 -7.24 33.78 -14.22
N GLY A 258 -7.33 34.82 -15.06
CA GLY A 258 -6.92 34.78 -16.48
C GLY A 258 -7.75 33.87 -17.39
N SER A 259 -8.95 33.46 -16.99
CA SER A 259 -9.74 32.47 -17.73
C SER A 259 -10.41 33.08 -18.97
N SER A 260 -9.93 32.69 -20.16
CA SER A 260 -10.65 32.91 -21.42
C SER A 260 -12.00 32.21 -21.41
N ARG A 261 -13.02 32.85 -22.02
CA ARG A 261 -14.40 32.33 -22.12
C ARG A 261 -14.45 30.88 -22.63
N SER A 262 -14.93 29.96 -21.81
CA SER A 262 -15.60 28.77 -22.31
C SER A 262 -16.97 29.17 -22.85
N VAL A 263 -17.09 29.31 -24.18
CA VAL A 263 -18.37 29.59 -24.83
C VAL A 263 -19.18 28.29 -24.88
N MET A 264 -20.36 28.27 -24.25
CA MET A 264 -21.36 27.24 -24.52
C MET A 264 -21.85 27.38 -25.96
N VAL A 265 -21.45 26.46 -26.83
CA VAL A 265 -21.93 26.37 -28.21
C VAL A 265 -23.02 25.30 -28.26
N ASN A 266 -24.28 25.75 -28.33
CA ASN A 266 -25.36 24.91 -28.84
C ASN A 266 -25.12 24.70 -30.34
N GLN A 267 -25.17 23.44 -30.79
CA GLN A 267 -25.19 23.09 -32.21
C GLN A 267 -26.35 22.13 -32.49
N GLN A 268 -27.45 22.69 -33.00
CA GLN A 268 -28.28 21.96 -33.95
C GLN A 268 -27.62 22.04 -35.33
N SER A 269 -27.88 21.04 -36.17
CA SER A 269 -27.18 20.83 -37.44
C SER A 269 -27.94 21.37 -38.65
N THR A 270 -27.26 22.16 -39.48
CA THR A 270 -27.52 22.32 -40.92
C THR A 270 -26.18 22.39 -41.68
N ASP A 271 -26.24 22.33 -43.01
CA ASP A 271 -25.21 21.74 -43.87
C ASP A 271 -24.47 22.74 -44.79
N SER A 272 -23.42 22.25 -45.46
CA SER A 272 -22.74 22.78 -46.67
C SER A 272 -21.69 23.91 -46.53
N GLY A 273 -20.66 23.84 -47.41
CA GLY A 273 -19.58 24.83 -47.57
C GLY A 273 -18.23 24.39 -46.99
N GLY A 274 -17.16 24.38 -47.80
CA GLY A 274 -15.82 23.93 -47.40
C GLY A 274 -14.67 24.79 -47.95
N THR A 275 -13.43 24.30 -47.82
CA THR A 275 -12.12 24.98 -48.01
C THR A 275 -11.75 25.98 -46.89
N GLU A 276 -10.53 26.03 -46.35
CA GLU A 276 -9.37 25.11 -46.47
C GLU A 276 -8.46 25.18 -45.20
N ASP A 277 -7.75 24.09 -44.91
CA ASP A 277 -6.64 23.85 -43.95
C ASP A 277 -6.42 24.73 -42.69
N GLU A 278 -6.72 24.14 -41.51
CA GLU A 278 -5.69 23.60 -40.59
C GLU A 278 -6.35 22.79 -39.43
N ALA A 279 -6.36 21.45 -39.50
CA ALA A 279 -6.84 20.60 -38.40
C ALA A 279 -6.34 19.15 -38.46
N VAL A 280 -5.64 18.67 -37.42
CA VAL A 280 -5.21 17.25 -37.28
C VAL A 280 -5.43 16.72 -35.85
N GLU A 281 -5.82 15.44 -35.75
CA GLU A 281 -6.00 14.60 -34.54
C GLU A 281 -6.98 15.08 -33.45
N ARG A 282 -8.29 15.03 -33.77
CA ARG A 282 -9.35 14.68 -32.80
C ARG A 282 -10.06 13.38 -33.19
N SER A 283 -9.59 12.24 -32.69
CA SER A 283 -10.27 10.94 -32.86
C SER A 283 -9.88 9.88 -31.81
N VAL A 284 -10.16 10.15 -30.54
CA VAL A 284 -10.15 9.12 -29.47
C VAL A 284 -11.58 8.73 -29.11
N THR A 285 -11.93 7.46 -29.28
CA THR A 285 -13.28 6.93 -29.14
C THR A 285 -13.82 7.08 -27.71
N ARG A 286 -14.90 7.83 -27.54
CA ARG A 286 -15.56 8.10 -26.26
C ARG A 286 -16.40 6.89 -25.79
N ILE A 287 -15.73 5.90 -25.20
CA ILE A 287 -16.42 4.76 -24.55
C ILE A 287 -17.06 5.25 -23.25
N TYR A 288 -18.39 5.32 -23.23
CA TYR A 288 -19.15 5.50 -22.00
C TYR A 288 -19.12 4.20 -21.18
N ILE A 289 -18.67 4.31 -19.93
CA ILE A 289 -18.97 3.36 -18.85
C ILE A 289 -19.78 4.18 -17.83
N GLY A 290 -20.95 3.69 -17.44
CA GLY A 290 -21.86 4.44 -16.57
C GLY A 290 -21.35 4.57 -15.14
N ASP A 291 -21.33 5.79 -14.61
CA ASP A 291 -21.19 6.05 -13.17
C ASP A 291 -22.52 5.69 -12.48
N SER A 292 -22.61 4.54 -11.80
CA SER A 292 -23.80 4.21 -11.00
C SER A 292 -23.78 4.90 -9.63
N TYR A 293 -24.43 6.06 -9.55
CA TYR A 293 -24.91 6.65 -8.29
C TYR A 293 -26.15 5.91 -7.77
N GLU A 294 -26.07 4.58 -7.68
CA GLU A 294 -27.19 3.71 -7.32
C GLU A 294 -27.20 3.37 -5.82
N ALA A 295 -27.71 4.31 -5.04
CA ALA A 295 -28.19 4.11 -3.67
C ALA A 295 -29.57 4.74 -3.44
N ASP A 296 -29.83 5.92 -4.03
CA ASP A 296 -30.95 6.79 -3.67
C ASP A 296 -32.14 6.81 -4.66
N GLN A 297 -32.22 5.89 -5.64
CA GLN A 297 -33.31 5.83 -6.64
C GLN A 297 -34.15 4.53 -6.61
N ILE A 298 -34.56 4.08 -5.42
CA ILE A 298 -35.48 2.94 -5.25
C ILE A 298 -36.87 3.35 -4.71
N LEU A 299 -37.06 4.62 -4.31
CA LEU A 299 -38.22 5.05 -3.49
C LEU A 299 -39.20 6.06 -4.12
N SER A 300 -39.09 6.37 -5.41
CA SER A 300 -40.03 7.29 -6.11
C SER A 300 -41.15 6.59 -6.90
N SER A 301 -41.29 5.26 -6.82
CA SER A 301 -42.21 4.45 -7.64
C SER A 301 -43.13 3.56 -6.79
N ALA A 302 -43.69 4.11 -5.71
CA ALA A 302 -44.60 3.37 -4.81
C ALA A 302 -45.73 4.25 -4.24
N ASN A 303 -46.34 5.14 -5.05
CA ASN A 303 -47.58 5.84 -4.65
C ASN A 303 -48.40 6.36 -5.86
N ASN A 304 -49.25 5.49 -6.42
CA ASN A 304 -50.70 5.71 -6.61
C ASN A 304 -51.28 4.71 -7.62
N ASN A 305 -52.49 4.23 -7.34
CA ASN A 305 -53.25 3.35 -8.23
C ASN A 305 -54.11 4.16 -9.20
N ASN A 306 -54.37 3.56 -10.38
CA ASN A 306 -55.47 3.75 -11.34
C ASN A 306 -56.38 4.99 -11.23
N VAL A 307 -56.56 5.66 -12.38
CA VAL A 307 -57.85 5.71 -13.10
C VAL A 307 -57.57 6.06 -14.59
N GLU A 308 -58.41 5.56 -15.49
CA GLU A 308 -58.28 5.78 -16.94
C GLU A 308 -58.96 7.09 -17.40
N SER A 309 -58.49 7.68 -18.51
CA SER A 309 -59.29 7.89 -19.75
C SER A 309 -58.91 9.14 -20.57
N SER A 310 -59.08 9.01 -21.89
CA SER A 310 -59.22 10.08 -22.90
C SER A 310 -58.02 10.99 -23.23
N SER A 311 -58.13 11.65 -24.39
CA SER A 311 -57.08 12.31 -25.19
C SER A 311 -57.76 13.47 -25.96
N PRO A 312 -57.07 14.40 -26.65
CA PRO A 312 -55.90 15.20 -26.26
C PRO A 312 -56.16 16.72 -26.47
N HIS A 313 -55.35 17.62 -25.86
CA HIS A 313 -54.86 18.90 -26.45
C HIS A 313 -54.04 19.73 -25.45
N GLY A 314 -53.18 20.62 -25.94
CA GLY A 314 -52.78 21.85 -25.22
C GLY A 314 -51.32 21.97 -24.72
N SER A 315 -50.53 22.78 -25.42
CA SER A 315 -49.33 23.51 -24.95
C SER A 315 -48.30 22.77 -24.06
N ILE A 316 -47.17 22.36 -24.66
CA ILE A 316 -45.95 22.06 -23.92
C ILE A 316 -45.37 23.39 -23.40
N ARG A 317 -45.29 23.54 -22.07
CA ARG A 317 -44.35 24.48 -21.43
C ARG A 317 -43.08 23.72 -21.11
N GLU A 318 -42.01 24.04 -21.83
CA GLU A 318 -40.69 23.47 -21.55
C GLU A 318 -40.21 23.98 -20.18
N LYS A 319 -40.09 23.06 -19.22
CA LYS A 319 -39.25 23.26 -18.03
C LYS A 319 -37.92 22.60 -18.31
N GLU A 320 -36.87 23.39 -18.43
CA GLU A 320 -35.50 22.91 -18.42
C GLU A 320 -35.26 22.09 -17.14
N LYS A 321 -34.64 20.92 -17.28
CA LYS A 321 -34.14 20.15 -16.15
C LYS A 321 -32.69 20.57 -15.94
N GLU A 322 -32.46 21.47 -14.98
CA GLU A 322 -31.12 21.70 -14.46
C GLU A 322 -30.56 20.38 -13.89
N GLU A 323 -29.27 20.12 -14.13
CA GLU A 323 -28.60 18.97 -13.52
C GLU A 323 -28.42 19.23 -12.02
N ASN A 324 -28.72 18.23 -11.17
CA ASN A 324 -28.59 18.34 -9.71
C ASN A 324 -27.12 18.47 -9.27
N ASP A 325 -26.58 19.69 -9.26
CA ASP A 325 -25.35 20.03 -8.55
C ASP A 325 -25.69 20.98 -7.40
N GLU A 326 -25.72 20.46 -6.16
CA GLU A 326 -26.27 21.21 -5.02
C GLU A 326 -25.51 22.54 -4.79
N PRO A 327 -26.25 23.66 -4.63
CA PRO A 327 -25.65 24.99 -4.60
C PRO A 327 -25.04 25.31 -3.23
N VAL A 328 -23.83 25.88 -3.26
CA VAL A 328 -23.10 26.32 -2.06
C VAL A 328 -23.49 27.75 -1.68
N GLY A 329 -23.72 28.00 -0.40
CA GLY A 329 -24.02 29.32 0.16
C GLY A 329 -22.81 30.25 0.18
N THR A 330 -23.06 31.54 0.03
CA THR A 330 -22.04 32.59 -0.04
C THR A 330 -21.13 32.63 1.19
N GLU A 331 -21.71 32.50 2.39
CA GLU A 331 -20.98 32.61 3.65
C GLU A 331 -19.99 31.46 3.86
N LEU A 332 -20.34 30.28 3.36
CA LEU A 332 -19.54 29.06 3.45
C LEU A 332 -18.51 28.97 2.32
N SER A 333 -18.87 29.41 1.10
CA SER A 333 -17.94 29.65 0.00
C SER A 333 -16.84 30.63 0.39
N ASP A 334 -17.16 31.69 1.14
CA ASP A 334 -16.19 32.72 1.51
C ASP A 334 -15.10 32.22 2.48
N LEU A 335 -15.34 31.13 3.21
CA LEU A 335 -14.33 30.46 4.04
C LEU A 335 -13.34 29.58 3.26
N VAL A 336 -13.53 29.38 1.95
CA VAL A 336 -12.66 28.55 1.11
C VAL A 336 -11.61 29.41 0.40
N ASN A 337 -10.34 29.09 0.63
CA ASN A 337 -9.18 29.75 0.00
C ASN A 337 -8.27 28.73 -0.71
N TYR A 338 -7.31 28.11 -0.02
CA TYR A 338 -6.30 27.24 -0.63
C TYR A 338 -6.78 25.81 -0.91
N MET A 339 -7.93 25.42 -0.38
CA MET A 339 -8.49 24.06 -0.45
C MET A 339 -9.75 24.02 -1.35
N ARG A 340 -9.68 24.60 -2.55
CA ARG A 340 -10.84 24.70 -3.46
C ARG A 340 -11.21 23.31 -3.96
N ALA A 341 -12.35 22.77 -3.52
CA ALA A 341 -12.83 21.49 -3.99
C ALA A 341 -13.38 21.64 -5.42
N MET A 342 -12.70 21.02 -6.38
CA MET A 342 -13.16 20.92 -7.76
C MET A 342 -14.16 19.78 -7.91
N GLY A 343 -14.98 19.84 -8.97
CA GLY A 343 -15.92 18.78 -9.35
C GLY A 343 -15.23 17.54 -9.94
N LYS A 344 -15.95 16.79 -10.79
CA LYS A 344 -15.40 15.59 -11.45
C LYS A 344 -14.09 15.90 -12.17
N PHE A 345 -13.01 15.19 -11.83
CA PHE A 345 -11.71 15.33 -12.48
C PHE A 345 -11.79 14.94 -13.97
N THR A 346 -11.48 15.90 -14.83
CA THR A 346 -11.58 15.80 -16.30
C THR A 346 -10.32 15.20 -16.91
N SER A 347 -9.18 15.88 -16.80
CA SER A 347 -7.89 15.43 -17.34
C SER A 347 -6.70 16.10 -16.66
N PHE A 348 -5.54 15.41 -16.67
CA PHE A 348 -4.27 15.99 -16.22
C PHE A 348 -3.82 17.18 -17.08
N VAL A 349 -4.22 17.22 -18.36
CA VAL A 349 -3.84 18.31 -19.28
C VAL A 349 -4.58 19.59 -18.93
N GLU A 350 -5.88 19.55 -18.69
CA GLU A 350 -6.66 20.74 -18.29
C GLU A 350 -6.18 21.33 -16.96
N ALA A 351 -5.97 20.47 -15.95
CA ALA A 351 -5.45 20.87 -14.66
C ALA A 351 -4.03 21.49 -14.76
N ASP A 352 -3.24 21.06 -15.74
CA ASP A 352 -1.92 21.65 -16.01
C ASP A 352 -2.00 22.96 -16.82
N THR A 353 -2.88 23.08 -17.81
CA THR A 353 -3.12 24.34 -18.52
C THR A 353 -3.59 25.46 -17.57
N ARG A 354 -4.40 25.12 -16.54
CA ARG A 354 -4.89 26.08 -15.54
C ARG A 354 -3.79 26.61 -14.60
N GLN A 355 -2.77 25.80 -14.28
CA GLN A 355 -1.69 26.11 -13.32
C GLN A 355 -2.15 26.63 -11.92
N ILE A 356 -3.42 26.46 -11.52
CA ILE A 356 -3.91 26.93 -10.21
C ILE A 356 -3.60 25.90 -9.11
N SER A 357 -2.71 26.23 -8.17
CA SER A 357 -2.27 25.28 -7.12
C SER A 357 -3.31 25.03 -6.02
N SER A 358 -4.25 25.96 -5.81
CA SER A 358 -5.34 25.83 -4.80
C SER A 358 -6.50 24.95 -5.23
N GLU A 359 -6.54 24.52 -6.50
CA GLU A 359 -7.56 23.63 -7.02
C GLU A 359 -7.18 22.18 -6.70
N MET A 360 -8.01 21.51 -5.90
CA MET A 360 -7.82 20.13 -5.48
C MET A 360 -8.96 19.22 -5.93
N TYR A 361 -8.63 17.94 -6.13
CA TYR A 361 -9.59 16.93 -6.57
C TYR A 361 -9.76 15.83 -5.52
N SER A 362 -11.00 15.53 -5.17
CA SER A 362 -11.37 14.37 -4.36
C SER A 362 -11.89 13.25 -5.25
N MET A 363 -11.38 12.03 -5.08
CA MET A 363 -11.78 10.87 -5.88
C MET A 363 -11.77 9.56 -5.08
N ASN A 364 -12.67 8.63 -5.41
CA ASN A 364 -12.66 7.31 -4.79
C ASN A 364 -11.47 6.45 -5.26
N GLU A 365 -11.12 5.43 -4.48
CA GLU A 365 -9.97 4.56 -4.74
C GLU A 365 -9.99 3.93 -6.15
N THR A 366 -11.16 3.60 -6.70
CA THR A 366 -11.30 2.97 -8.02
C THR A 366 -10.86 3.93 -9.11
N LYS A 367 -11.38 5.17 -9.10
CA LYS A 367 -11.01 6.21 -10.08
C LYS A 367 -9.53 6.58 -9.97
N ALA A 368 -9.00 6.68 -8.76
CA ALA A 368 -7.58 6.94 -8.53
C ALA A 368 -6.69 5.79 -9.05
N ILE A 369 -7.08 4.53 -8.82
CA ILE A 369 -6.38 3.34 -9.34
C ILE A 369 -6.40 3.32 -10.88
N ASP A 370 -7.50 3.69 -11.52
CA ASP A 370 -7.59 3.67 -12.98
C ASP A 370 -6.81 4.82 -13.64
N LEU A 371 -6.79 6.01 -13.03
CA LEU A 371 -5.89 7.10 -13.43
C LEU A 371 -4.42 6.71 -13.26
N LEU A 372 -4.07 6.02 -12.17
CA LEU A 372 -2.72 5.52 -11.91
C LEU A 372 -2.28 4.47 -12.95
N LYS A 373 -3.13 3.50 -13.30
CA LYS A 373 -2.84 2.50 -14.35
C LYS A 373 -2.61 3.13 -15.73
N GLN A 374 -3.34 4.20 -16.05
CA GLN A 374 -3.34 4.80 -17.39
C GLN A 374 -2.24 5.85 -17.55
N HIS A 375 -1.95 6.62 -16.50
CA HIS A 375 -1.23 7.90 -16.59
C HIS A 375 -0.31 8.16 -15.38
N ALA A 376 0.39 7.14 -14.88
CA ALA A 376 1.18 7.17 -13.64
C ALA A 376 2.12 8.39 -13.48
N GLU A 377 3.00 8.65 -14.46
CA GLU A 377 3.92 9.80 -14.44
C GLU A 377 3.18 11.15 -14.41
N ARG A 378 2.07 11.28 -15.14
CA ARG A 378 1.25 12.51 -15.15
C ARG A 378 0.56 12.73 -13.81
N PHE A 379 0.17 11.67 -13.12
CA PHE A 379 -0.42 11.76 -11.78
C PHE A 379 0.62 12.25 -10.75
N VAL A 380 1.84 11.71 -10.80
CA VAL A 380 2.97 12.22 -10.01
C VAL A 380 3.22 13.70 -10.29
N ASN A 381 3.29 14.10 -11.57
CA ASN A 381 3.56 15.48 -11.96
C ASN A 381 2.46 16.46 -11.52
N HIS A 382 1.17 16.09 -11.64
CA HIS A 382 0.05 16.87 -11.08
C HIS A 382 0.19 17.07 -9.57
N ASN A 383 0.52 16.00 -8.84
CA ASN A 383 0.72 16.01 -7.39
C ASN A 383 1.99 16.76 -6.92
N LYS A 384 2.81 17.34 -7.82
CA LYS A 384 3.85 18.30 -7.45
C LYS A 384 3.25 19.68 -7.15
N ARG A 385 2.25 20.13 -7.93
CA ARG A 385 1.61 21.45 -7.79
C ARG A 385 0.31 21.41 -6.98
N GLN A 386 -0.59 20.50 -7.33
CA GLN A 386 -1.96 20.43 -6.79
C GLN A 386 -2.11 19.31 -5.76
N ILE A 387 -3.22 19.34 -5.03
CA ILE A 387 -3.56 18.32 -4.02
C ILE A 387 -4.59 17.32 -4.56
N THR A 388 -4.33 16.04 -4.39
CA THR A 388 -5.30 14.95 -4.59
C THR A 388 -5.69 14.34 -3.24
N ARG A 389 -7.01 14.25 -3.00
CA ARG A 389 -7.60 13.41 -1.95
C ARG A 389 -8.13 12.11 -2.55
N VAL A 390 -7.71 10.98 -1.99
CA VAL A 390 -8.23 9.65 -2.34
C VAL A 390 -8.94 9.05 -1.15
N PHE A 391 -10.17 8.54 -1.34
CA PHE A 391 -11.00 7.98 -0.27
C PHE A 391 -11.57 6.60 -0.62
N PRO A 392 -11.97 5.78 0.39
CA PRO A 392 -12.45 4.41 0.17
C PRO A 392 -13.78 4.40 -0.59
N ARG A 393 -13.99 3.40 -1.46
CA ARG A 393 -15.26 3.25 -2.19
C ARG A 393 -16.38 2.75 -1.26
N GLY A 394 -17.62 3.21 -1.48
CA GLY A 394 -18.78 2.90 -0.63
C GLY A 394 -19.10 1.41 -0.43
N SER A 395 -18.67 0.51 -1.33
CA SER A 395 -18.85 -0.94 -1.12
C SER A 395 -17.99 -1.53 0.02
N ARG A 396 -17.09 -0.74 0.62
CA ARG A 396 -16.39 -1.06 1.88
C ARG A 396 -17.27 -0.75 3.10
N VAL A 397 -18.48 -1.31 3.12
CA VAL A 397 -19.47 -1.10 4.19
C VAL A 397 -18.98 -1.55 5.57
N ASP A 398 -17.98 -2.44 5.62
CA ASP A 398 -17.28 -2.88 6.81
C ASP A 398 -16.27 -1.86 7.38
N SER A 399 -15.99 -0.78 6.62
CA SER A 399 -14.92 0.21 6.88
C SER A 399 -13.50 -0.32 6.73
N SER A 400 -13.30 -1.39 5.97
CA SER A 400 -11.96 -1.79 5.50
C SER A 400 -11.26 -0.66 4.73
N ASN A 401 -9.93 -0.65 4.75
CA ASN A 401 -9.12 0.34 4.04
C ASN A 401 -8.51 -0.19 2.73
N PHE A 402 -8.16 0.71 1.83
CA PHE A 402 -7.17 0.46 0.78
C PHE A 402 -5.76 0.65 1.35
N MET A 403 -4.73 0.09 0.72
CA MET A 403 -3.34 0.31 1.13
C MET A 403 -2.86 1.72 0.69
N PRO A 404 -2.61 2.68 1.61
CA PRO A 404 -2.35 4.07 1.23
C PRO A 404 -1.05 4.26 0.45
N MET A 405 -0.07 3.36 0.62
CA MET A 405 1.16 3.31 -0.18
C MET A 405 0.87 3.39 -1.69
N VAL A 406 -0.21 2.78 -2.19
CA VAL A 406 -0.58 2.80 -3.62
C VAL A 406 -0.74 4.23 -4.15
N PHE A 407 -1.26 5.14 -3.33
CA PHE A 407 -1.51 6.53 -3.70
C PHE A 407 -0.39 7.47 -3.26
N TRP A 408 0.30 7.18 -2.15
CA TRP A 408 1.53 7.90 -1.80
C TRP A 408 2.63 7.67 -2.84
N ASN A 409 2.71 6.48 -3.45
CA ASN A 409 3.65 6.19 -4.53
C ASN A 409 3.41 7.04 -5.78
N CYS A 410 2.18 7.49 -6.07
CA CYS A 410 1.91 8.50 -7.11
C CYS A 410 1.82 9.93 -6.58
N GLY A 411 2.26 10.17 -5.35
CA GLY A 411 2.33 11.49 -4.72
C GLY A 411 1.01 12.05 -4.19
N CYS A 412 -0.11 11.31 -4.18
CA CYS A 412 -1.35 11.84 -3.61
C CYS A 412 -1.15 12.19 -2.14
N GLN A 413 -1.45 13.43 -1.74
CA GLN A 413 -1.15 13.94 -0.41
C GLN A 413 -2.08 13.36 0.64
N MET A 414 -3.37 13.26 0.31
CA MET A 414 -4.46 12.96 1.24
C MET A 414 -5.09 11.60 0.94
N ALA A 415 -4.34 10.53 1.18
CA ALA A 415 -4.85 9.15 1.14
C ALA A 415 -5.65 8.86 2.42
N ALA A 416 -6.96 9.10 2.39
CA ALA A 416 -7.82 9.12 3.55
C ALA A 416 -8.26 7.71 4.00
N VAL A 417 -8.06 7.39 5.29
CA VAL A 417 -8.37 6.07 5.87
C VAL A 417 -9.46 6.11 6.95
N ASN A 418 -10.18 5.00 7.08
CA ASN A 418 -11.11 4.71 8.18
C ASN A 418 -10.29 4.42 9.46
N LEU A 419 -10.01 5.44 10.26
CA LEU A 419 -9.17 5.37 11.46
C LEU A 419 -9.71 4.43 12.55
N GLN A 420 -11.01 4.12 12.53
CA GLN A 420 -11.68 3.18 13.43
C GLN A 420 -11.34 1.71 13.16
N THR A 421 -10.83 1.38 11.97
CA THR A 421 -10.52 0.00 11.56
C THR A 421 -9.05 -0.30 11.77
N ALA A 422 -8.73 -1.28 12.61
CA ALA A 422 -7.35 -1.62 12.99
C ALA A 422 -6.61 -2.53 11.98
N ASP A 423 -6.89 -2.36 10.68
CA ASP A 423 -6.33 -3.18 9.61
C ASP A 423 -4.90 -2.80 9.23
N VAL A 424 -4.25 -3.63 8.40
CA VAL A 424 -2.84 -3.44 8.01
C VAL A 424 -2.59 -2.07 7.34
N PRO A 425 -3.47 -1.57 6.44
CA PRO A 425 -3.32 -0.21 5.94
C PRO A 425 -3.31 0.89 7.01
N ASN A 426 -4.16 0.80 8.03
CA ASN A 426 -4.16 1.77 9.13
C ASN A 426 -2.93 1.60 10.05
N GLN A 427 -2.44 0.38 10.25
CA GLN A 427 -1.15 0.11 10.92
C GLN A 427 0.02 0.78 10.19
N VAL A 428 0.04 0.69 8.85
CA VAL A 428 1.01 1.40 8.00
C VAL A 428 0.82 2.91 8.11
N ASN A 429 -0.41 3.43 8.10
CA ASN A 429 -0.68 4.87 8.26
C ASN A 429 -0.14 5.44 9.59
N PHE A 430 -0.41 4.78 10.72
CA PHE A 430 0.14 5.21 12.01
C PHE A 430 1.67 5.16 12.09
N ALA A 431 2.32 4.24 11.37
CA ALA A 431 3.78 4.12 11.36
C ALA A 431 4.44 5.10 10.37
N PHE A 432 3.77 5.43 9.26
CA PHE A 432 4.21 6.46 8.32
C PHE A 432 4.23 7.83 9.00
N PHE A 433 3.13 8.20 9.68
CA PHE A 433 3.01 9.45 10.43
C PHE A 433 3.56 9.39 11.87
N GLU A 434 4.32 8.35 12.21
CA GLU A 434 5.20 8.39 13.39
C GLU A 434 6.45 9.26 13.14
N GLN A 435 6.83 9.47 11.88
CA GLN A 435 7.94 10.32 11.46
C GLN A 435 7.71 11.81 11.74
N ASN A 436 8.77 12.61 11.59
CA ASN A 436 8.72 14.08 11.59
C ASN A 436 7.94 14.67 12.79
N GLY A 437 8.24 14.19 13.99
CA GLY A 437 7.65 14.67 15.25
C GLY A 437 6.17 14.31 15.47
N ARG A 438 5.58 13.41 14.66
CA ARG A 438 4.12 13.20 14.57
C ARG A 438 3.33 14.45 14.18
N SER A 439 3.98 15.37 13.47
CA SER A 439 3.35 16.57 12.90
C SER A 439 2.13 16.27 12.01
N GLY A 440 2.00 15.04 11.51
CA GLY A 440 0.99 14.62 10.53
C GLY A 440 1.31 15.05 9.10
N TYR A 441 2.52 15.61 8.89
CA TYR A 441 3.07 16.03 7.62
C TYR A 441 4.42 15.36 7.40
N VAL A 442 4.57 14.63 6.30
CA VAL A 442 5.84 13.99 5.91
C VAL A 442 6.24 14.52 4.54
N LEU A 443 7.43 15.12 4.42
CA LEU A 443 7.93 15.64 3.15
C LEU A 443 8.14 14.49 2.17
N LYS A 444 7.62 14.61 0.94
CA LYS A 444 7.75 13.57 -0.10
C LYS A 444 9.22 13.34 -0.51
N PRO A 445 9.55 12.21 -1.14
CA PRO A 445 10.82 12.04 -1.87
C PRO A 445 11.10 13.14 -2.90
N SER A 446 12.37 13.32 -3.26
CA SER A 446 12.82 14.40 -4.17
C SER A 446 12.19 14.30 -5.57
N CYS A 447 12.07 13.09 -6.12
CA CYS A 447 11.45 12.78 -7.41
C CYS A 447 9.96 13.16 -7.49
N MET A 448 9.23 13.10 -6.37
CA MET A 448 7.82 13.47 -6.26
C MET A 448 7.59 14.97 -6.00
N ARG A 449 8.64 15.81 -6.10
CA ARG A 449 8.59 17.27 -5.86
C ARG A 449 9.28 18.09 -6.94
N ARG A 450 10.48 17.68 -7.34
CA ARG A 450 11.28 18.41 -8.34
C ARG A 450 10.57 18.40 -9.70
N ARG A 451 10.30 19.58 -10.28
CA ARG A 451 9.56 19.72 -11.56
C ARG A 451 10.31 19.08 -12.74
N ASN A 452 11.65 19.06 -12.70
CA ASN A 452 12.52 18.51 -13.75
C ASN A 452 12.73 16.98 -13.71
N ILE A 453 12.52 16.33 -12.55
CA ILE A 453 12.69 14.87 -12.43
C ILE A 453 11.41 14.16 -12.88
N ARG A 454 11.53 13.23 -13.83
CA ARG A 454 10.44 12.31 -14.18
C ARG A 454 10.49 11.08 -13.25
N PHE A 455 9.32 10.54 -12.93
CA PHE A 455 9.21 9.39 -12.03
C PHE A 455 7.97 8.56 -12.36
N ASP A 456 8.17 7.28 -12.66
CA ASP A 456 7.09 6.29 -12.73
C ASP A 456 7.04 5.49 -11.42
N PRO A 457 5.89 5.50 -10.69
CA PRO A 457 5.65 4.63 -9.53
C PRO A 457 5.83 3.12 -9.80
N PHE A 458 5.85 2.68 -11.06
CA PHE A 458 6.04 1.29 -11.49
C PHE A 458 7.48 0.96 -11.93
N GLU A 459 8.45 1.85 -11.73
CA GLU A 459 9.88 1.63 -12.04
C GLU A 459 10.42 0.34 -11.37
N THR A 460 11.34 -0.35 -12.05
CA THR A 460 11.92 -1.64 -11.66
C THR A 460 13.44 -1.68 -11.59
N ASP A 461 14.14 -0.72 -12.21
CA ASP A 461 15.60 -0.62 -12.11
C ASP A 461 16.06 0.44 -11.10
N LYS A 462 15.92 1.73 -11.43
CA LYS A 462 16.55 2.82 -10.68
C LYS A 462 15.76 4.12 -10.76
N VAL A 463 15.82 4.91 -9.70
CA VAL A 463 15.20 6.24 -9.61
C VAL A 463 16.31 7.29 -9.57
N GLU A 464 16.12 8.38 -10.33
CA GLU A 464 17.11 9.45 -10.46
C GLU A 464 17.42 10.09 -9.10
N ASN A 465 18.70 10.18 -8.73
CA ASN A 465 19.19 10.69 -7.44
C ASN A 465 18.73 9.90 -6.21
N VAL A 466 18.42 8.60 -6.35
CA VAL A 466 18.11 7.69 -5.24
C VAL A 466 19.09 6.53 -5.24
N VAL A 467 19.66 6.22 -4.08
CA VAL A 467 20.48 5.02 -3.85
C VAL A 467 19.56 3.90 -3.36
N PRO A 468 19.40 2.79 -4.10
CA PRO A 468 18.63 1.65 -3.63
C PRO A 468 19.31 0.99 -2.41
N ASN A 469 18.55 0.28 -1.58
CA ASN A 469 19.11 -0.40 -0.39
C ASN A 469 18.90 -1.92 -0.45
N SER A 470 19.79 -2.65 0.22
CA SER A 470 19.59 -4.06 0.56
C SER A 470 19.27 -4.17 2.06
N VAL A 471 18.32 -5.03 2.41
CA VAL A 471 17.93 -5.29 3.80
C VAL A 471 17.84 -6.80 4.04
N THR A 472 18.55 -7.30 5.05
CA THR A 472 18.36 -8.66 5.55
C THR A 472 17.89 -8.59 7.01
N ILE A 473 16.89 -9.39 7.38
CA ILE A 473 16.47 -9.54 8.78
C ILE A 473 16.38 -11.00 9.19
N THR A 474 17.03 -11.35 10.30
CA THR A 474 16.92 -12.65 10.96
C THR A 474 16.08 -12.52 12.22
N ILE A 475 14.94 -13.21 12.26
CA ILE A 475 14.07 -13.28 13.42
C ILE A 475 14.63 -14.32 14.41
N ILE A 476 15.12 -13.86 15.56
CA ILE A 476 15.83 -14.73 16.50
C ILE A 476 14.88 -15.32 17.55
N SER A 477 14.21 -14.46 18.33
CA SER A 477 13.36 -14.89 19.44
C SER A 477 12.34 -13.84 19.84
N GLY A 478 11.27 -14.25 20.51
CA GLY A 478 10.29 -13.37 21.14
C GLY A 478 10.52 -13.20 22.63
N GLN A 479 9.93 -12.16 23.21
CA GLN A 479 9.91 -11.92 24.66
C GLN A 479 8.50 -11.51 25.11
N LEU A 480 8.00 -12.19 26.15
CA LEU A 480 6.83 -11.82 26.96
C LEU A 480 5.48 -11.75 26.22
N PHE A 481 5.28 -12.53 25.15
CA PHE A 481 3.99 -12.58 24.42
C PHE A 481 2.80 -13.01 25.29
N ASN A 482 3.05 -13.75 26.37
CA ASN A 482 2.03 -14.11 27.36
C ASN A 482 1.46 -12.91 28.14
N LEU A 483 2.12 -11.74 28.16
CA LEU A 483 1.57 -10.53 28.79
C LEU A 483 0.34 -9.96 28.07
N VAL A 484 0.03 -10.44 26.86
CA VAL A 484 -1.15 -10.02 26.08
C VAL A 484 -2.12 -11.19 25.79
N SER A 485 -1.94 -12.33 26.46
CA SER A 485 -2.80 -13.51 26.34
C SER A 485 -2.59 -14.52 27.47
N ASP A 486 -3.65 -14.79 28.24
CA ASP A 486 -3.67 -15.76 29.35
C ASP A 486 -3.57 -17.23 28.90
N ARG A 487 -3.57 -17.49 27.59
CA ARG A 487 -3.45 -18.82 26.99
C ARG A 487 -1.98 -19.20 26.78
N LYS A 488 -1.67 -20.51 26.83
CA LYS A 488 -0.44 -21.03 26.23
C LYS A 488 -0.43 -20.66 24.74
N LEU A 489 0.68 -20.09 24.26
CA LEU A 489 0.81 -19.58 22.91
C LEU A 489 1.75 -20.46 22.09
N SER A 490 1.25 -21.00 20.98
CA SER A 490 2.09 -21.39 19.85
C SER A 490 2.21 -20.18 18.92
N THR A 491 3.41 -19.71 18.64
CA THR A 491 3.62 -18.43 17.92
C THR A 491 4.51 -18.57 16.68
N TYR A 492 4.28 -17.72 15.69
CA TYR A 492 5.16 -17.54 14.54
C TYR A 492 5.24 -16.05 14.16
N VAL A 493 6.22 -15.66 13.35
CA VAL A 493 6.43 -14.26 12.92
C VAL A 493 6.31 -14.14 11.40
N GLU A 494 5.48 -13.21 10.95
CA GLU A 494 5.32 -12.78 9.54
C GLU A 494 6.16 -11.53 9.29
N VAL A 495 6.75 -11.42 8.09
CA VAL A 495 7.70 -10.36 7.73
C VAL A 495 7.35 -9.79 6.34
N ASP A 496 6.56 -8.72 6.31
CA ASP A 496 6.15 -8.04 5.08
C ASP A 496 7.08 -6.87 4.75
N LEU A 497 7.21 -6.53 3.47
CA LEU A 497 7.78 -5.26 3.01
C LEU A 497 6.76 -4.55 2.11
N TYR A 498 6.46 -3.29 2.43
CA TYR A 498 5.66 -2.39 1.60
C TYR A 498 6.55 -1.26 1.09
N GLY A 499 6.34 -0.81 -0.15
CA GLY A 499 7.12 0.25 -0.79
C GLY A 499 6.54 0.57 -2.16
N LEU A 500 7.39 0.70 -3.18
CA LEU A 500 6.93 0.64 -4.57
C LEU A 500 6.32 -0.75 -4.89
N PRO A 501 5.53 -0.91 -5.96
CA PRO A 501 5.01 -2.21 -6.40
C PRO A 501 6.10 -3.23 -6.76
N SER A 502 7.30 -2.73 -7.07
CA SER A 502 8.52 -3.48 -7.34
C SER A 502 9.24 -3.93 -6.05
N ASP A 503 9.29 -3.05 -5.04
CA ASP A 503 9.89 -3.32 -3.72
C ASP A 503 9.01 -4.24 -2.85
N SER A 504 7.69 -4.11 -3.01
CA SER A 504 6.72 -4.75 -2.12
C SER A 504 6.74 -6.28 -2.28
N CYS A 505 6.80 -6.99 -1.15
CA CYS A 505 7.07 -8.43 -1.20
C CYS A 505 5.89 -9.23 -1.77
N LYS A 506 6.16 -10.06 -2.77
CA LYS A 506 5.18 -10.99 -3.39
C LYS A 506 5.22 -12.40 -2.78
N LYS A 507 6.12 -12.65 -1.82
CA LYS A 507 6.28 -13.93 -1.10
C LYS A 507 5.78 -13.77 0.33
N LEU A 508 5.05 -14.76 0.85
CA LEU A 508 4.69 -14.81 2.27
C LEU A 508 5.91 -15.27 3.08
N TYR A 509 6.70 -14.33 3.59
CA TYR A 509 7.78 -14.63 4.53
C TYR A 509 7.24 -14.82 5.94
N LYS A 510 7.48 -16.01 6.50
CA LYS A 510 7.17 -16.32 7.90
C LYS A 510 8.16 -17.32 8.50
N THR A 511 8.35 -17.26 9.81
CA THR A 511 9.14 -18.24 10.56
C THR A 511 8.40 -19.57 10.69
N ARG A 512 9.09 -20.61 11.18
CA ARG A 512 8.42 -21.76 11.81
C ARG A 512 7.56 -21.30 13.00
N THR A 513 6.54 -22.09 13.33
CA THR A 513 5.80 -21.96 14.58
C THR A 513 6.61 -22.58 15.73
N VAL A 514 6.72 -21.87 16.85
CA VAL A 514 7.25 -22.39 18.12
C VAL A 514 6.04 -22.74 19.01
N PRO A 515 5.79 -24.02 19.31
CA PRO A 515 4.57 -24.43 20.01
C PRO A 515 4.66 -24.20 21.52
N ASN A 516 3.54 -23.79 22.13
CA ASN A 516 3.34 -23.68 23.59
C ASN A 516 4.33 -22.80 24.40
N GLU A 517 5.22 -22.03 23.76
CA GLU A 517 6.20 -21.15 24.42
C GLU A 517 5.87 -19.68 24.13
N GLY A 518 5.16 -19.04 25.08
CA GLY A 518 4.74 -17.64 25.00
C GLY A 518 5.61 -16.65 25.75
N ILE A 519 6.60 -17.10 26.53
CA ILE A 519 7.45 -16.23 27.36
C ILE A 519 8.74 -15.88 26.63
N ASN A 520 9.42 -16.86 26.01
CA ASN A 520 10.65 -16.63 25.25
C ASN A 520 10.83 -17.59 24.03
N PRO A 521 9.92 -17.59 23.04
CA PRO A 521 10.02 -18.49 21.88
C PRO A 521 11.29 -18.21 21.05
N ILE A 522 12.00 -19.26 20.63
CA ILE A 522 13.21 -19.15 19.79
C ILE A 522 12.87 -19.60 18.37
N PHE A 523 12.77 -18.64 17.46
CA PHE A 523 12.44 -18.85 16.05
C PHE A 523 13.65 -19.34 15.25
N TYR A 524 14.86 -18.88 15.61
CA TYR A 524 16.10 -19.28 14.97
C TYR A 524 16.39 -20.78 15.13
N ASP A 525 16.92 -21.37 14.05
CA ASP A 525 17.20 -22.81 13.95
C ASP A 525 18.23 -23.07 12.84
N LYS A 526 17.86 -22.64 11.63
CA LYS A 526 18.69 -22.56 10.43
C LYS A 526 18.37 -21.22 9.73
N PRO A 527 19.35 -20.56 9.08
CA PRO A 527 19.12 -19.28 8.43
C PRO A 527 17.93 -19.28 7.47
N ALA A 528 17.79 -20.31 6.62
CA ALA A 528 16.71 -20.43 5.63
C ALA A 528 15.27 -20.40 6.20
N ASN A 529 15.09 -20.69 7.50
CA ASN A 529 13.77 -20.74 8.16
C ASN A 529 13.46 -19.48 9.00
N SER A 530 14.37 -18.52 9.04
CA SER A 530 14.31 -17.37 9.97
C SER A 530 14.94 -16.08 9.45
N THR A 531 15.68 -16.13 8.34
CA THR A 531 16.33 -14.99 7.69
C THR A 531 15.64 -14.64 6.38
N PHE A 532 15.24 -13.39 6.22
CA PHE A 532 14.52 -12.87 5.06
C PHE A 532 15.31 -11.72 4.43
N LYS A 533 15.57 -11.82 3.12
CA LYS A 533 16.41 -10.88 2.36
C LYS A 533 15.57 -10.13 1.32
N PHE A 534 15.71 -8.82 1.32
CA PHE A 534 15.12 -7.88 0.37
C PHE A 534 16.27 -7.24 -0.41
N GLU A 535 16.61 -7.83 -1.55
CA GLU A 535 17.93 -7.63 -2.17
C GLU A 535 18.12 -6.23 -2.74
N LYS A 536 17.09 -5.69 -3.41
CA LYS A 536 17.07 -4.38 -4.04
C LYS A 536 15.75 -3.69 -3.69
N ILE A 537 15.80 -2.67 -2.85
CA ILE A 537 14.71 -1.76 -2.52
C ILE A 537 14.98 -0.45 -3.25
N ILE A 538 14.23 -0.17 -4.30
CA ILE A 538 14.45 0.90 -5.28
C ILE A 538 14.25 2.28 -4.67
N LEU A 539 13.23 2.46 -3.83
CA LEU A 539 12.94 3.73 -3.15
C LEU A 539 12.87 3.57 -1.62
N PRO A 540 14.01 3.49 -0.92
CA PRO A 540 14.05 3.21 0.52
C PRO A 540 13.26 4.22 1.38
N GLU A 541 13.15 5.48 0.95
CA GLU A 541 12.36 6.51 1.64
C GLU A 541 10.85 6.16 1.75
N MET A 542 10.33 5.38 0.80
CA MET A 542 8.95 4.89 0.81
C MET A 542 8.82 3.46 1.35
N ALA A 543 9.91 2.82 1.76
CA ALA A 543 9.92 1.41 2.13
C ALA A 543 9.75 1.17 3.64
N TYR A 544 8.84 0.26 4.00
CA TYR A 544 8.46 -0.07 5.37
C TYR A 544 8.40 -1.58 5.59
N LEU A 545 9.26 -2.08 6.47
CA LEU A 545 9.32 -3.46 6.93
C LEU A 545 8.31 -3.67 8.08
N ARG A 546 7.41 -4.65 7.97
CA ARG A 546 6.41 -4.98 8.99
C ARG A 546 6.71 -6.35 9.59
N LEU A 547 6.91 -6.39 10.91
CA LEU A 547 7.07 -7.62 11.68
C LEU A 547 5.77 -7.88 12.46
N THR A 548 5.20 -9.08 12.34
CA THR A 548 3.93 -9.42 13.01
C THR A 548 4.02 -10.76 13.71
N VAL A 549 3.76 -10.78 15.01
CA VAL A 549 3.67 -12.01 15.80
C VAL A 549 2.22 -12.50 15.78
N MET A 550 2.04 -13.74 15.34
CA MET A 550 0.77 -14.42 15.14
C MET A 550 0.72 -15.69 15.99
N ASP A 551 -0.47 -16.05 16.50
CA ASP A 551 -0.70 -17.36 17.09
C ASP A 551 -1.12 -18.42 16.05
N GLU A 552 -1.17 -19.70 16.46
CA GLU A 552 -1.64 -20.82 15.64
C GLU A 552 -3.09 -20.67 15.13
N SER A 553 -3.90 -19.81 15.73
CA SER A 553 -5.26 -19.46 15.31
C SER A 553 -5.31 -18.26 14.35
N GLN A 554 -4.15 -17.79 13.86
CA GLN A 554 -3.99 -16.59 13.03
C GLN A 554 -4.46 -15.28 13.71
N LYS A 555 -4.51 -15.26 15.04
CA LYS A 555 -4.74 -14.02 15.80
C LYS A 555 -3.41 -13.30 15.98
N MET A 556 -3.39 -12.01 15.65
CA MET A 556 -2.24 -11.15 15.90
C MET A 556 -2.06 -10.90 17.41
N ILE A 557 -0.86 -11.21 17.90
CA ILE A 557 -0.38 -10.93 19.26
C ILE A 557 0.14 -9.49 19.33
N GLY A 558 0.93 -9.09 18.33
CA GLY A 558 1.48 -7.75 18.20
C GLY A 558 2.23 -7.55 16.88
N GLN A 559 2.40 -6.31 16.46
CA GLN A 559 3.09 -5.92 15.23
C GLN A 559 4.04 -4.76 15.47
N ARG A 560 5.01 -4.57 14.56
CA ARG A 560 5.72 -3.31 14.40
C ARG A 560 6.07 -3.08 12.94
N VAL A 561 5.62 -1.95 12.40
CA VAL A 561 6.06 -1.40 11.11
C VAL A 561 7.27 -0.47 11.34
N LEU A 562 8.29 -0.56 10.46
CA LEU A 562 9.61 0.04 10.58
C LEU A 562 10.05 0.68 9.25
N PRO A 563 10.32 2.00 9.16
CA PRO A 563 10.86 2.61 7.93
C PRO A 563 12.31 2.19 7.66
N VAL A 564 12.60 1.78 6.42
CA VAL A 564 13.91 1.23 6.00
C VAL A 564 15.06 2.24 6.16
N THR A 565 14.79 3.53 5.95
CA THR A 565 15.74 4.65 6.13
C THR A 565 16.01 5.04 7.59
N ALA A 566 15.40 4.33 8.55
CA ALA A 566 15.63 4.48 9.98
C ALA A 566 16.14 3.20 10.67
N LEU A 567 16.13 2.05 9.99
CA LEU A 567 16.65 0.78 10.53
C LEU A 567 18.14 0.91 10.92
N GLN A 568 18.50 0.32 12.06
CA GLN A 568 19.88 0.20 12.53
C GLN A 568 20.32 -1.28 12.43
N PRO A 569 21.49 -1.61 11.86
CA PRO A 569 21.96 -2.99 11.73
C PRO A 569 22.42 -3.58 13.07
N GLY A 570 22.78 -4.86 13.06
CA GLY A 570 23.24 -5.62 14.22
C GLY A 570 22.10 -6.24 15.02
N TYR A 571 22.40 -6.65 16.26
CA TYR A 571 21.43 -7.29 17.14
C TYR A 571 20.59 -6.26 17.89
N ARG A 572 19.27 -6.30 17.68
CA ARG A 572 18.32 -5.27 18.17
C ARG A 572 17.08 -5.88 18.82
N HIS A 573 16.55 -5.18 19.82
CA HIS A 573 15.18 -5.41 20.31
C HIS A 573 14.19 -4.49 19.58
N VAL A 574 13.13 -5.08 19.03
CA VAL A 574 12.00 -4.39 18.40
C VAL A 574 10.78 -4.52 19.30
N LEU A 575 10.42 -3.42 19.98
CA LEU A 575 9.22 -3.34 20.82
C LEU A 575 7.95 -3.42 19.96
N LEU A 576 7.02 -4.28 20.37
CA LEU A 576 5.78 -4.55 19.64
C LEU A 576 4.63 -3.64 20.08
N ARG A 577 3.64 -3.54 19.19
CA ARG A 577 2.46 -2.69 19.31
C ARG A 577 1.19 -3.46 18.95
N ASN A 578 0.05 -3.00 19.43
CA ASN A 578 -1.23 -3.57 19.08
C ASN A 578 -1.71 -3.16 17.67
N ALA A 579 -2.90 -3.60 17.29
CA ALA A 579 -3.51 -3.30 16.00
C ALA A 579 -3.77 -1.79 15.75
N PHE A 580 -3.95 -1.00 16.81
CA PHE A 580 -4.07 0.47 16.77
C PHE A 580 -2.71 1.18 17.00
N ASN A 581 -1.59 0.48 16.74
CA ASN A 581 -0.22 0.96 16.89
C ASN A 581 0.13 1.53 18.29
N ARG A 582 -0.56 1.11 19.35
CA ARG A 582 -0.23 1.47 20.75
C ARG A 582 0.81 0.49 21.33
N PRO A 583 1.79 0.93 22.15
CA PRO A 583 2.79 0.06 22.77
C PRO A 583 2.19 -1.10 23.59
N LEU A 584 2.84 -2.26 23.55
CA LEU A 584 2.51 -3.44 24.37
C LEU A 584 3.40 -3.56 25.63
N GLY A 585 4.01 -2.48 26.09
CA GLY A 585 4.98 -2.51 27.18
C GLY A 585 6.30 -3.20 26.77
N PRO A 586 6.84 -4.14 27.57
CA PRO A 586 8.15 -4.75 27.33
C PRO A 586 8.13 -5.89 26.30
N VAL A 587 7.00 -6.12 25.62
CA VAL A 587 6.82 -7.22 24.66
C VAL A 587 7.61 -6.94 23.38
N SER A 588 8.57 -7.79 23.03
CA SER A 588 9.50 -7.54 21.92
C SER A 588 9.82 -8.77 21.07
N LEU A 589 10.34 -8.50 19.87
CA LEU A 589 11.19 -9.42 19.12
C LEU A 589 12.66 -9.04 19.31
N PHE A 590 13.52 -10.04 19.44
CA PHE A 590 14.96 -9.92 19.27
C PHE A 590 15.32 -10.38 17.86
N VAL A 591 16.07 -9.56 17.12
CA VAL A 591 16.37 -9.75 15.70
C VAL A 591 17.84 -9.39 15.42
N HIS A 592 18.39 -9.95 14.34
CA HIS A 592 19.57 -9.38 13.69
C HIS A 592 19.12 -8.66 12.42
N ILE A 593 19.57 -7.43 12.23
CA ILE A 593 19.28 -6.60 11.07
C ILE A 593 20.59 -6.36 10.32
N ASP A 594 20.54 -6.40 8.99
CA ASP A 594 21.63 -5.99 8.12
C ASP A 594 21.07 -5.01 7.09
N VAL A 595 21.73 -3.86 6.93
CA VAL A 595 21.32 -2.79 6.01
C VAL A 595 22.55 -2.19 5.36
N GLN A 596 22.48 -2.08 4.05
CA GLN A 596 23.54 -1.51 3.22
C GLN A 596 22.95 -0.88 1.97
N ASP A 597 23.73 -0.06 1.28
CA ASP A 597 23.38 0.36 -0.07
C ASP A 597 23.49 -0.83 -1.03
N TYR A 598 22.63 -0.84 -2.05
CA TYR A 598 22.58 -1.91 -3.04
C TYR A 598 23.67 -1.73 -4.07
N VAL A 599 24.57 -2.70 -4.14
CA VAL A 599 25.58 -2.83 -5.20
C VAL A 599 25.17 -4.02 -6.06
N CYS A 600 25.04 -3.79 -7.38
CA CYS A 600 24.85 -4.88 -8.33
C CYS A 600 26.15 -5.69 -8.44
N ASP A 601 26.07 -7.03 -8.46
CA ASP A 601 27.25 -7.88 -8.41
C ASP A 601 28.23 -7.63 -9.57
N ALA A 602 27.73 -7.26 -10.75
CA ALA A 602 28.54 -6.86 -11.91
C ALA A 602 29.39 -5.58 -11.70
N HIS A 603 29.13 -4.81 -10.64
CA HIS A 603 29.87 -3.59 -10.28
C HIS A 603 30.56 -3.70 -8.90
N ARG A 604 30.58 -4.88 -8.28
CA ARG A 604 31.09 -5.07 -6.90
C ARG A 604 32.54 -4.67 -6.77
N ASP A 605 33.41 -5.20 -7.62
CA ASP A 605 34.85 -4.90 -7.60
C ASP A 605 35.16 -3.41 -7.84
N LEU A 606 34.34 -2.74 -8.66
CA LEU A 606 34.43 -1.30 -8.91
C LEU A 606 34.06 -0.48 -7.66
N VAL A 607 32.99 -0.85 -6.95
CA VAL A 607 32.60 -0.14 -5.71
C VAL A 607 33.63 -0.39 -4.60
N ASP A 608 34.12 -1.62 -4.44
CA ASP A 608 35.15 -1.95 -3.46
C ASP A 608 36.46 -1.19 -3.75
N ALA A 609 36.83 -1.02 -5.03
CA ALA A 609 37.95 -0.19 -5.46
C ALA A 609 37.73 1.31 -5.23
N LEU A 610 36.51 1.83 -5.41
CA LEU A 610 36.16 3.22 -5.11
C LEU A 610 36.11 3.52 -3.61
N GLN A 611 35.76 2.53 -2.77
CA GLN A 611 35.79 2.65 -1.31
C GLN A 611 37.23 2.63 -0.74
N ASN A 612 38.17 1.94 -1.40
CA ASN A 612 39.57 1.94 -1.00
C ASN A 612 40.52 1.97 -2.23
N PRO A 613 40.69 3.14 -2.87
CA PRO A 613 41.50 3.27 -4.07
C PRO A 613 42.98 3.00 -3.82
N ILE A 614 43.49 3.28 -2.60
CA ILE A 614 44.88 3.00 -2.23
C ILE A 614 45.14 1.48 -2.24
N LEU A 615 44.24 0.69 -1.65
CA LEU A 615 44.34 -0.77 -1.67
C LEU A 615 44.18 -1.34 -3.10
N ALA A 616 43.29 -0.76 -3.91
CA ALA A 616 43.12 -1.16 -5.30
C ALA A 616 44.39 -0.89 -6.14
N MET A 617 44.95 0.33 -6.07
CA MET A 617 46.19 0.68 -6.76
C MET A 617 47.37 -0.16 -6.29
N ASN A 618 47.46 -0.50 -5.00
CA ASN A 618 48.51 -1.37 -4.48
C ASN A 618 48.38 -2.82 -4.99
N LYS A 619 47.15 -3.35 -5.17
CA LYS A 619 46.93 -4.64 -5.82
C LYS A 619 47.35 -4.61 -7.30
N VAL A 620 47.01 -3.54 -8.03
CA VAL A 620 47.41 -3.37 -9.44
C VAL A 620 48.93 -3.32 -9.55
N LYS A 621 49.62 -2.48 -8.77
CA LYS A 621 51.08 -2.40 -8.74
C LYS A 621 51.76 -3.73 -8.39
N ALA A 622 51.20 -4.50 -7.46
CA ALA A 622 51.72 -5.82 -7.12
C ALA A 622 51.57 -6.81 -8.28
N LEU A 623 50.45 -6.78 -9.01
CA LEU A 623 50.25 -7.60 -10.22
C LEU A 623 51.17 -7.15 -11.37
N GLU A 624 51.31 -5.85 -11.61
CA GLU A 624 52.28 -5.29 -12.57
C GLU A 624 53.70 -5.78 -12.26
N THR A 625 54.14 -5.68 -11.00
CA THR A 625 55.47 -6.14 -10.55
C THR A 625 55.69 -7.65 -10.76
N VAL A 626 54.62 -8.47 -10.69
CA VAL A 626 54.67 -9.92 -10.94
C VAL A 626 54.59 -10.27 -12.43
N LEU A 627 54.08 -9.36 -13.27
CA LEU A 627 53.96 -9.52 -14.72
C LEU A 627 55.14 -8.90 -15.49
N GLU A 628 56.01 -8.11 -14.84
CA GLU A 628 57.26 -7.67 -15.45
C GLU A 628 58.17 -8.87 -15.72
N ASN A 629 58.65 -8.95 -16.96
CA ASN A 629 59.62 -9.96 -17.40
C ASN A 629 60.86 -9.93 -16.48
N PRO A 630 61.32 -11.07 -15.91
CA PRO A 630 62.44 -11.10 -14.96
C PRO A 630 63.72 -10.41 -15.43
N THR A 631 64.03 -10.41 -16.73
CA THR A 631 65.20 -9.68 -17.26
C THR A 631 65.01 -8.16 -17.20
N ASP A 632 63.79 -7.70 -17.42
CA ASP A 632 63.45 -6.27 -17.49
C ASP A 632 63.24 -5.70 -16.10
N PHE A 633 62.67 -6.49 -15.17
CA PHE A 633 62.65 -6.16 -13.74
C PHE A 633 64.08 -6.06 -13.17
N ALA A 634 64.96 -7.04 -13.46
CA ALA A 634 66.36 -6.97 -13.06
C ALA A 634 67.07 -5.74 -13.67
N SER A 635 66.83 -5.45 -14.96
CA SER A 635 67.36 -4.26 -15.64
C SER A 635 66.87 -2.95 -14.99
N LYS A 636 65.58 -2.85 -14.64
CA LYS A 636 65.01 -1.69 -13.93
C LYS A 636 65.54 -1.53 -12.51
N VAL A 637 65.71 -2.62 -11.75
CA VAL A 637 66.30 -2.58 -10.41
C VAL A 637 67.76 -2.11 -10.48
N GLU A 638 68.52 -2.61 -11.44
CA GLU A 638 69.90 -2.19 -11.69
C GLU A 638 69.97 -0.72 -12.18
N GLN A 639 69.05 -0.27 -13.05
CA GLN A 639 68.92 1.14 -13.44
C GLN A 639 68.57 2.05 -12.27
N ASN A 640 67.57 1.68 -11.46
CA ASN A 640 67.16 2.47 -10.28
C ASN A 640 68.27 2.52 -9.23
N LYS A 641 69.01 1.43 -9.04
CA LYS A 641 70.18 1.39 -8.17
C LYS A 641 71.27 2.34 -8.67
N ARG A 642 71.62 2.29 -9.96
CA ARG A 642 72.55 3.24 -10.58
C ARG A 642 72.04 4.69 -10.52
N LEU A 643 70.72 4.91 -10.58
CA LEU A 643 70.13 6.24 -10.44
C LEU A 643 70.28 6.77 -9.00
N LEU A 644 70.10 5.93 -7.98
CA LEU A 644 70.42 6.28 -6.59
C LEU A 644 71.92 6.53 -6.39
N GLU A 645 72.79 5.65 -6.89
CA GLU A 645 74.25 5.81 -6.82
C GLU A 645 74.70 7.13 -7.49
N VAL A 646 74.08 7.52 -8.62
CA VAL A 646 74.30 8.82 -9.27
C VAL A 646 73.78 9.98 -8.41
N LEU A 647 72.57 9.90 -7.86
CA LEU A 647 72.01 10.95 -6.99
C LEU A 647 72.85 11.15 -5.71
N GLU A 648 73.34 10.08 -5.10
CA GLU A 648 74.27 10.13 -3.95
C GLU A 648 75.64 10.69 -4.32
N SER A 649 76.10 10.50 -5.56
CA SER A 649 77.34 11.09 -6.07
C SER A 649 77.23 12.62 -6.29
N ILE A 650 76.05 13.08 -6.76
CA ILE A 650 75.76 14.51 -6.97
C ILE A 650 75.70 15.25 -5.63
N GLY A 651 75.25 14.60 -4.55
CA GLY A 651 75.14 15.19 -3.21
C GLY A 651 76.46 15.52 -2.49
N LYS A 652 77.63 15.34 -3.11
CA LYS A 652 78.96 15.50 -2.46
C LYS A 652 79.88 16.57 -3.07
N GLY A 653 79.36 17.44 -3.94
CA GLY A 653 80.13 18.57 -4.49
C GLY A 653 79.30 19.85 -4.64
N SER A 654 79.45 20.79 -3.71
CA SER A 654 78.91 22.15 -3.82
C SER A 654 80.06 23.17 -3.94
N PRO A 655 79.84 24.27 -4.67
CA PRO A 655 79.69 25.55 -3.95
C PRO A 655 78.43 26.35 -4.38
N SER A 656 78.30 27.55 -3.84
CA SER A 656 77.08 28.36 -3.73
C SER A 656 76.95 29.54 -4.72
N SER A 657 75.85 30.31 -4.59
CA SER A 657 75.49 31.58 -5.29
C SER A 657 74.92 31.43 -6.72
N GLU A 658 74.04 32.30 -7.25
CA GLU A 658 73.50 33.58 -6.73
C GLU A 658 72.12 33.95 -7.35
N PHE A 659 71.33 34.80 -6.64
CA PHE A 659 70.22 35.71 -7.07
C PHE A 659 69.10 35.21 -8.05
N SER A 660 67.80 35.23 -7.68
CA SER A 660 66.81 36.36 -7.73
C SER A 660 66.34 36.73 -9.16
N THR A 661 65.10 37.08 -9.53
CA THR A 661 63.88 37.69 -8.91
C THR A 661 62.66 37.35 -9.81
N SER A 662 61.35 37.55 -9.57
CA SER A 662 60.43 38.02 -8.50
C SER A 662 58.96 37.68 -8.98
N VAL A 663 57.79 38.18 -8.56
CA VAL A 663 57.32 39.22 -7.62
C VAL A 663 55.84 38.95 -7.19
N ASP A 664 55.42 39.51 -6.05
CA ASP A 664 54.11 40.05 -5.59
C ASP A 664 52.81 39.87 -6.45
N THR A 665 51.59 39.73 -5.90
CA THR A 665 50.98 39.80 -4.52
C THR A 665 49.60 39.07 -4.53
N THR A 666 48.74 38.94 -3.50
CA THR A 666 48.60 39.55 -2.15
C THR A 666 47.85 38.60 -1.17
N ASP A 667 47.96 38.93 0.12
CA ASP A 667 47.10 38.73 1.31
C ASP A 667 45.57 38.56 1.07
N ASP A 668 44.74 37.99 1.96
CA ASP A 668 44.87 37.52 3.37
C ASP A 668 43.74 36.48 3.68
N SER A 669 43.56 35.78 4.82
CA SER A 669 44.21 35.70 6.15
C SER A 669 43.94 34.34 6.85
N PHE A 670 44.90 33.85 7.66
CA PHE A 670 44.76 33.44 9.09
C PHE A 670 45.92 32.55 9.58
N GLU A 671 46.28 32.68 10.85
CA GLU A 671 47.62 32.36 11.38
C GLU A 671 47.87 30.90 11.81
N LYS A 672 49.17 30.57 11.90
CA LYS A 672 49.74 29.39 12.58
C LYS A 672 51.01 29.80 13.32
N GLU A 673 51.24 29.24 14.50
CA GLU A 673 52.59 29.11 15.09
C GLU A 673 52.93 27.62 15.35
N PRO A 674 54.19 27.18 15.11
CA PRO A 674 54.63 25.80 15.37
C PRO A 674 55.57 25.67 16.58
N GLY A 675 55.27 24.73 17.49
CA GLY A 675 56.20 24.25 18.53
C GLY A 675 56.89 22.94 18.14
N ARG A 676 58.17 22.79 18.50
CA ARG A 676 59.06 21.69 18.06
C ARG A 676 59.42 20.76 19.23
N LEU A 677 59.24 19.43 19.07
CA LEU A 677 60.26 18.39 19.36
C LEU A 677 59.74 16.93 19.26
N GLU A 678 60.71 16.06 19.01
CA GLU A 678 60.71 14.60 18.83
C GLU A 678 59.93 13.74 19.83
N LYS A 679 59.40 12.60 19.36
CA LYS A 679 59.86 11.27 19.84
C LYS A 679 59.46 10.11 18.92
N GLN A 680 60.17 8.98 19.09
CA GLN A 680 59.98 7.74 18.34
C GLN A 680 58.71 6.99 18.77
N ALA A 681 58.12 6.22 17.86
CA ALA A 681 57.15 5.17 18.17
C ALA A 681 57.43 3.94 17.29
N SER A 682 57.86 2.84 17.90
CA SER A 682 58.05 1.55 17.25
C SER A 682 56.69 0.85 17.05
N PHE A 683 56.41 0.39 15.82
CA PHE A 683 55.27 -0.48 15.56
C PHE A 683 55.64 -1.94 15.82
N ASP A 684 55.29 -2.43 17.01
CA ASP A 684 55.40 -3.86 17.32
C ASP A 684 54.40 -4.69 16.52
N LYS A 685 54.89 -5.80 15.95
CA LYS A 685 54.07 -6.77 15.23
C LYS A 685 53.35 -7.68 16.23
N VAL A 686 52.02 -7.62 16.26
CA VAL A 686 51.20 -8.73 16.80
C VAL A 686 50.66 -9.56 15.63
N SER A 687 51.07 -10.83 15.58
CA SER A 687 50.75 -11.76 14.50
C SER A 687 49.34 -12.33 14.60
N MET A 688 48.50 -12.07 13.61
CA MET A 688 47.14 -12.62 13.51
C MET A 688 47.12 -14.00 12.81
N SER A 689 47.40 -15.07 13.56
CA SER A 689 47.22 -16.46 13.10
C SER A 689 46.01 -17.09 13.80
N GLY A 690 44.92 -17.34 13.07
CA GLY A 690 43.72 -17.98 13.63
C GLY A 690 42.37 -17.56 13.04
N PHE A 691 42.26 -17.43 11.70
CA PHE A 691 40.99 -17.17 11.02
C PHE A 691 40.89 -17.98 9.72
N GLU A 692 40.86 -19.31 9.85
CA GLU A 692 40.49 -20.19 8.73
C GLU A 692 38.97 -20.25 8.56
N THR A 693 38.51 -20.22 7.32
CA THR A 693 37.09 -20.33 6.96
C THR A 693 36.84 -21.60 6.17
N ASP A 694 36.39 -22.65 6.85
CA ASP A 694 35.94 -23.89 6.21
C ASP A 694 34.73 -23.65 5.28
N ILE A 695 35.00 -23.56 3.98
CA ILE A 695 34.02 -23.74 2.92
C ILE A 695 34.61 -24.69 1.88
N SER A 696 34.41 -25.99 2.10
CA SER A 696 34.87 -27.04 1.21
C SER A 696 34.01 -27.14 -0.06
N THR A 697 34.46 -26.55 -1.16
CA THR A 697 33.91 -26.78 -2.51
C THR A 697 34.86 -27.68 -3.32
N PRO A 698 34.45 -28.91 -3.71
CA PRO A 698 35.29 -29.78 -4.52
C PRO A 698 35.34 -29.29 -5.98
N HIS A 699 36.53 -28.99 -6.48
CA HIS A 699 36.79 -28.75 -7.89
C HIS A 699 37.45 -29.97 -8.55
N THR A 700 37.01 -30.29 -9.76
CA THR A 700 37.77 -31.06 -10.77
C THR A 700 37.68 -30.34 -12.12
N PRO A 701 38.66 -30.53 -13.03
CA PRO A 701 39.09 -29.46 -13.94
C PRO A 701 38.32 -29.35 -15.26
N ILE A 702 38.45 -28.19 -15.92
CA ILE A 702 37.92 -27.89 -17.25
C ILE A 702 39.05 -27.85 -18.27
N SER A 703 38.87 -28.52 -19.41
CA SER A 703 39.63 -28.39 -20.66
C SER A 703 38.83 -29.08 -21.79
N PRO A 704 38.99 -28.70 -23.07
CA PRO A 704 38.62 -27.39 -23.61
C PRO A 704 37.50 -27.49 -24.66
N ILE A 705 37.23 -26.39 -25.37
CA ILE A 705 36.06 -26.14 -26.23
C ILE A 705 35.95 -27.10 -27.44
N SER A 706 34.72 -27.53 -27.73
CA SER A 706 34.26 -27.86 -29.09
C SER A 706 32.80 -27.38 -29.28
N GLU A 707 32.39 -27.16 -30.52
CA GLU A 707 31.06 -26.65 -30.88
C GLU A 707 29.97 -27.75 -30.79
N TYR A 708 28.71 -27.39 -30.46
CA TYR A 708 27.50 -27.60 -31.30
C TYR A 708 26.18 -27.25 -30.57
N SER A 709 25.16 -26.91 -31.39
CA SER A 709 23.70 -26.96 -31.17
C SER A 709 23.06 -26.59 -29.81
N PHE A 710 22.32 -25.48 -29.80
CA PHE A 710 21.32 -25.13 -28.78
C PHE A 710 20.21 -26.20 -28.69
N THR A 711 20.01 -26.82 -27.52
CA THR A 711 18.83 -27.66 -27.23
C THR A 711 18.03 -27.08 -26.06
N LYS A 712 16.72 -26.84 -26.27
CA LYS A 712 15.86 -26.18 -25.26
C LYS A 712 15.32 -27.17 -24.23
N SER A 713 15.32 -26.76 -22.96
CA SER A 713 14.84 -27.55 -21.82
C SER A 713 13.34 -27.78 -21.81
N ALA A 714 12.90 -28.84 -21.12
CA ALA A 714 11.52 -29.34 -21.15
C ALA A 714 10.46 -28.43 -20.49
N SER A 715 10.85 -27.31 -19.86
CA SER A 715 9.94 -26.28 -19.33
C SER A 715 9.01 -25.71 -20.41
N ASP A 716 9.59 -25.38 -21.57
CA ASP A 716 8.93 -24.57 -22.60
C ASP A 716 7.88 -25.38 -23.36
N LYS A 717 8.03 -26.70 -23.40
CA LYS A 717 7.10 -27.63 -24.05
C LYS A 717 5.68 -27.59 -23.47
N LYS A 718 5.50 -27.16 -22.21
CA LYS A 718 4.15 -26.96 -21.63
C LYS A 718 3.49 -25.64 -22.02
N HIS A 719 4.26 -24.61 -22.41
CA HIS A 719 3.68 -23.35 -22.87
C HIS A 719 3.35 -23.36 -24.37
N ILE A 720 4.18 -24.02 -25.19
CA ILE A 720 3.96 -24.15 -26.64
C ILE A 720 2.65 -24.90 -26.94
N ALA A 721 2.41 -26.02 -26.24
CA ALA A 721 1.24 -26.87 -26.45
C ALA A 721 -0.12 -26.17 -26.23
N LEU A 722 -0.18 -25.09 -25.45
CA LEU A 722 -1.41 -24.32 -25.26
C LEU A 722 -1.60 -23.20 -26.30
N SER A 723 -0.52 -22.68 -26.89
CA SER A 723 -0.60 -21.74 -28.01
C SER A 723 -0.93 -22.42 -29.33
N GLU A 724 -0.44 -23.63 -29.56
CA GLU A 724 -0.71 -24.39 -30.79
C GLU A 724 -2.16 -24.90 -30.83
N LEU A 725 -2.74 -25.29 -29.69
CA LEU A 725 -4.13 -25.75 -29.60
C LEU A 725 -5.16 -24.67 -30.02
N VAL A 726 -4.81 -23.39 -29.85
CA VAL A 726 -5.64 -22.23 -30.25
C VAL A 726 -5.42 -21.85 -31.73
N ALA A 727 -4.33 -22.31 -32.35
CA ALA A 727 -4.05 -22.05 -33.76
C ALA A 727 -4.84 -22.98 -34.71
N SER A 728 -5.42 -24.09 -34.23
CA SER A 728 -6.01 -25.12 -35.09
C SER A 728 -7.40 -25.65 -34.66
N LYS A 729 -8.34 -24.75 -34.31
CA LYS A 729 -9.79 -24.92 -34.53
C LYS A 729 -10.58 -23.63 -34.25
N SER A 730 -11.83 -23.58 -34.74
CA SER A 730 -12.70 -22.40 -34.82
C SER A 730 -13.37 -21.94 -33.52
N ASP A 731 -13.12 -22.62 -32.40
CA ASP A 731 -14.06 -22.67 -31.28
C ASP A 731 -13.49 -22.03 -30.01
N PHE A 732 -14.29 -21.20 -29.35
CA PHE A 732 -13.93 -20.56 -28.08
C PHE A 732 -13.90 -21.57 -26.93
N TYR A 733 -12.96 -21.45 -25.99
CA TYR A 733 -12.89 -22.38 -24.85
C TYR A 733 -14.14 -22.25 -23.96
N LEU A 734 -14.73 -21.06 -23.86
CA LEU A 734 -16.01 -20.80 -23.20
C LEU A 734 -17.17 -21.65 -23.76
N GLN A 735 -17.12 -22.00 -25.05
CA GLN A 735 -18.11 -22.86 -25.73
C GLN A 735 -17.92 -24.34 -25.36
N GLN A 736 -16.68 -24.77 -25.09
CA GLN A 736 -16.32 -26.14 -24.71
C GLN A 736 -16.32 -26.36 -23.19
N MET A 737 -16.27 -25.29 -22.38
CA MET A 737 -16.20 -25.38 -20.93
C MET A 737 -17.47 -26.04 -20.34
N VAL A 738 -17.29 -27.18 -19.67
CA VAL A 738 -18.34 -27.87 -18.92
C VAL A 738 -18.79 -27.02 -17.74
N VAL A 739 -20.03 -26.54 -17.80
CA VAL A 739 -20.74 -25.88 -16.70
C VAL A 739 -22.01 -26.69 -16.44
N SER A 740 -22.06 -27.32 -15.27
CA SER A 740 -23.18 -28.14 -14.84
C SER A 740 -23.42 -27.95 -13.35
N MET A 741 -24.67 -27.85 -12.94
CA MET A 741 -25.06 -27.81 -11.53
C MET A 741 -24.86 -29.19 -10.87
N PRO A 742 -24.50 -29.25 -9.57
CA PRO A 742 -24.51 -30.51 -8.83
C PRO A 742 -25.93 -31.11 -8.75
N THR A 743 -26.04 -32.44 -8.72
CA THR A 743 -27.32 -33.15 -8.51
C THR A 743 -27.94 -32.77 -7.17
N LEU A 744 -29.28 -32.80 -7.08
CA LEU A 744 -30.00 -32.31 -5.91
C LEU A 744 -29.57 -33.00 -4.60
N GLU A 745 -29.31 -34.32 -4.65
CA GLU A 745 -28.76 -35.12 -3.54
C GLU A 745 -27.44 -34.55 -2.97
N LYS A 746 -26.55 -34.04 -3.83
CA LYS A 746 -25.27 -33.43 -3.43
C LYS A 746 -25.49 -32.06 -2.77
N LEU A 747 -26.57 -31.37 -3.13
CA LEU A 747 -26.96 -30.09 -2.54
C LEU A 747 -27.72 -30.28 -1.21
N GLU A 748 -28.54 -31.32 -1.07
CA GLU A 748 -29.20 -31.72 0.18
C GLU A 748 -28.18 -32.05 1.29
N ASN A 749 -27.05 -32.68 0.94
CA ASN A 749 -25.96 -32.97 1.86
C ASN A 749 -25.25 -31.70 2.41
N HIS A 750 -25.39 -30.54 1.77
CA HIS A 750 -24.69 -29.31 2.14
C HIS A 750 -24.96 -28.90 3.61
N PRO A 751 -23.96 -28.44 4.40
CA PRO A 751 -24.12 -28.17 5.84
C PRO A 751 -25.15 -27.10 6.26
N LYS A 752 -25.76 -26.38 5.32
CA LYS A 752 -26.95 -25.55 5.60
C LYS A 752 -28.24 -26.40 5.61
N VAL A 753 -28.38 -27.35 4.68
CA VAL A 753 -29.59 -28.16 4.48
C VAL A 753 -29.58 -29.37 5.42
N SER A 754 -28.48 -30.13 5.44
CA SER A 754 -28.37 -31.33 6.30
C SER A 754 -28.40 -31.05 7.81
N LYS A 755 -28.26 -29.79 8.24
CA LYS A 755 -28.56 -29.36 9.62
C LYS A 755 -30.05 -29.50 9.97
N HIS A 756 -30.93 -29.18 9.02
CA HIS A 756 -32.36 -29.34 9.20
C HIS A 756 -32.67 -30.83 9.38
N ASP A 757 -32.24 -31.70 8.45
CA ASP A 757 -32.50 -33.15 8.54
C ASP A 757 -32.01 -33.78 9.85
N LYS A 758 -30.83 -33.38 10.34
CA LYS A 758 -30.30 -33.83 11.65
C LYS A 758 -31.15 -33.33 12.83
N PHE A 759 -31.69 -32.12 12.75
CA PHE A 759 -32.56 -31.57 13.79
C PHE A 759 -33.91 -32.31 13.84
N ILE A 760 -34.57 -32.54 12.70
CA ILE A 760 -35.86 -33.25 12.68
C ILE A 760 -35.69 -34.74 13.06
N ARG A 761 -34.63 -35.41 12.61
CA ARG A 761 -34.31 -36.79 13.01
C ARG A 761 -34.06 -36.92 14.52
N LYS A 762 -33.46 -35.90 15.16
CA LYS A 762 -33.31 -35.86 16.62
C LYS A 762 -34.63 -35.57 17.35
N LYS A 763 -35.54 -34.78 16.77
CA LYS A 763 -36.75 -34.31 17.44
C LYS A 763 -37.98 -35.24 17.27
N TYR A 764 -38.12 -35.92 16.13
CA TYR A 764 -39.29 -36.73 15.79
C TYR A 764 -38.92 -38.09 15.11
N PRO A 765 -38.02 -38.93 15.67
CA PRO A 765 -37.52 -40.14 15.00
C PRO A 765 -38.64 -41.12 14.59
N ARG A 766 -39.49 -41.56 15.53
CA ARG A 766 -40.59 -42.51 15.28
C ARG A 766 -41.57 -42.07 14.19
N MET A 767 -41.79 -40.77 14.04
CA MET A 767 -42.69 -40.24 13.02
C MET A 767 -42.05 -40.24 11.62
N LEU A 768 -40.74 -40.10 11.52
CA LEU A 768 -40.03 -40.19 10.24
C LEU A 768 -39.97 -41.63 9.73
N GLU A 769 -39.87 -42.59 10.64
CA GLU A 769 -40.00 -44.03 10.33
C GLU A 769 -41.41 -44.33 9.79
N ALA A 770 -42.46 -43.81 10.44
CA ALA A 770 -43.84 -43.92 9.96
C ALA A 770 -44.08 -43.23 8.60
N VAL A 771 -43.50 -42.04 8.37
CA VAL A 771 -43.61 -41.32 7.08
C VAL A 771 -42.81 -42.00 5.97
N ALA A 772 -41.69 -42.66 6.29
CA ALA A 772 -40.87 -43.38 5.32
C ALA A 772 -41.51 -44.72 4.90
N GLY A 773 -42.07 -45.48 5.84
CA GLY A 773 -42.74 -46.77 5.56
C GLY A 773 -44.13 -46.65 4.93
N PHE A 774 -44.66 -45.42 4.74
CA PHE A 774 -46.00 -45.18 4.23
C PHE A 774 -46.09 -45.42 2.71
N GLY A 775 -46.18 -46.69 2.32
CA GLY A 775 -46.38 -47.14 0.95
C GLY A 775 -45.98 -48.60 0.68
N GLU A 776 -45.08 -49.19 1.48
CA GLU A 776 -44.45 -50.48 1.15
C GLU A 776 -45.16 -51.71 1.74
N HIS A 777 -45.98 -51.54 2.79
CA HIS A 777 -46.75 -52.63 3.39
C HIS A 777 -48.24 -52.28 3.58
N ASN A 778 -49.12 -53.22 3.24
CA ASN A 778 -50.58 -53.08 3.33
C ASN A 778 -51.10 -53.33 4.75
N SER A 779 -50.43 -52.74 5.76
CA SER A 779 -50.52 -53.12 7.17
C SER A 779 -51.12 -52.02 8.05
N TYR A 780 -52.41 -51.72 7.84
CA TYR A 780 -53.18 -50.73 8.61
C TYR A 780 -53.44 -51.09 10.10
N GLN A 781 -52.82 -52.14 10.63
CA GLN A 781 -53.15 -52.74 11.94
C GLN A 781 -52.06 -52.64 13.01
N LEU A 782 -50.92 -51.98 12.75
CA LEU A 782 -49.82 -51.84 13.71
C LEU A 782 -49.32 -50.39 13.94
N ILE A 783 -50.23 -49.41 13.81
CA ILE A 783 -50.06 -48.11 14.46
C ILE A 783 -50.56 -48.25 15.90
N ALA A 784 -49.64 -48.51 16.83
CA ALA A 784 -49.95 -48.57 18.26
C ALA A 784 -50.53 -47.24 18.78
N ASP A 785 -51.33 -47.26 19.84
CA ASP A 785 -51.98 -46.05 20.36
C ASP A 785 -50.98 -44.98 20.86
N ASP A 786 -49.79 -45.39 21.32
CA ASP A 786 -48.61 -44.54 21.55
C ASP A 786 -48.27 -43.63 20.35
N VAL A 787 -48.53 -44.09 19.13
CA VAL A 787 -48.26 -43.34 17.90
C VAL A 787 -49.44 -42.41 17.57
N ARG A 788 -50.69 -42.84 17.80
CA ARG A 788 -51.87 -41.94 17.66
C ARG A 788 -51.72 -40.70 18.55
N ALA A 789 -51.25 -40.89 19.78
CA ALA A 789 -50.95 -39.78 20.71
C ALA A 789 -49.84 -38.83 20.24
N ALA A 790 -49.00 -39.22 19.27
CA ALA A 790 -47.90 -38.40 18.75
C ALA A 790 -48.29 -37.53 17.54
N PHE A 791 -49.42 -37.82 16.86
CA PHE A 791 -49.89 -37.10 15.67
C PHE A 791 -50.85 -35.93 15.98
N ASP A 792 -50.54 -35.13 17.01
CA ASP A 792 -51.24 -33.87 17.22
C ASP A 792 -51.03 -32.89 16.05
N ARG A 793 -52.07 -32.08 15.78
CA ARG A 793 -52.13 -31.10 14.70
C ARG A 793 -50.98 -30.08 14.78
N SER A 794 -50.51 -29.74 15.98
CA SER A 794 -49.35 -28.86 16.18
C SER A 794 -48.02 -29.49 15.71
N VAL A 795 -47.89 -30.82 15.77
CA VAL A 795 -46.69 -31.54 15.33
C VAL A 795 -46.64 -31.61 13.81
N ILE A 796 -47.77 -31.91 13.16
CA ILE A 796 -47.91 -31.91 11.70
C ILE A 796 -47.60 -30.52 11.12
N GLN A 797 -48.16 -29.45 11.69
CA GLN A 797 -47.83 -28.08 11.29
C GLN A 797 -46.34 -27.77 11.45
N SER A 798 -45.68 -28.32 12.49
CA SER A 798 -44.23 -28.17 12.69
C SER A 798 -43.41 -28.91 11.62
N ILE A 799 -43.85 -30.09 11.17
CA ILE A 799 -43.20 -30.87 10.10
C ILE A 799 -43.40 -30.20 8.73
N VAL A 800 -44.61 -29.75 8.40
CA VAL A 800 -44.92 -29.04 7.15
C VAL A 800 -44.16 -27.71 7.07
N LYS A 801 -44.09 -26.95 8.17
CA LYS A 801 -43.24 -25.75 8.25
C LYS A 801 -41.78 -26.09 8.00
N PHE A 802 -41.25 -27.10 8.70
CA PHE A 802 -39.87 -27.51 8.55
C PHE A 802 -39.53 -27.97 7.12
N ALA A 803 -40.45 -28.65 6.42
CA ALA A 803 -40.25 -29.06 5.03
C ALA A 803 -40.04 -27.85 4.11
N ARG A 804 -40.78 -26.75 4.36
CA ARG A 804 -40.60 -25.46 3.70
C ARG A 804 -39.29 -24.79 4.11
N ASP A 805 -38.99 -24.71 5.41
CA ASP A 805 -37.72 -24.17 5.92
C ASP A 805 -36.49 -24.89 5.31
N LYS A 806 -36.57 -26.22 5.10
CA LYS A 806 -35.54 -27.03 4.42
C LYS A 806 -35.46 -26.71 2.93
N ASN A 807 -36.60 -26.58 2.25
CA ASN A 807 -36.65 -26.23 0.82
C ASN A 807 -36.07 -24.83 0.58
N ASP A 808 -36.42 -23.83 1.38
CA ASP A 808 -35.86 -22.48 1.31
C ASP A 808 -34.33 -22.47 1.52
N ALA A 809 -33.84 -23.29 2.47
CA ALA A 809 -32.41 -23.50 2.67
C ALA A 809 -31.73 -24.17 1.45
N LEU A 810 -32.42 -25.08 0.75
CA LEU A 810 -31.93 -25.75 -0.46
C LEU A 810 -31.93 -24.81 -1.67
N HIS A 811 -32.99 -24.00 -1.87
CA HIS A 811 -33.04 -22.91 -2.84
C HIS A 811 -31.90 -21.90 -2.61
N SER A 812 -31.60 -21.55 -1.35
CA SER A 812 -30.47 -20.68 -0.98
C SER A 812 -29.10 -21.29 -1.36
N VAL A 813 -28.95 -22.61 -1.29
CA VAL A 813 -27.74 -23.33 -1.71
C VAL A 813 -27.64 -23.40 -3.23
N ILE A 814 -28.72 -23.75 -3.93
CA ILE A 814 -28.81 -23.73 -5.40
C ILE A 814 -28.41 -22.34 -5.95
N GLU A 815 -28.95 -21.27 -5.36
CA GLU A 815 -28.63 -19.89 -5.74
C GLU A 815 -27.18 -19.49 -5.41
N THR A 816 -26.57 -20.11 -4.39
CA THR A 816 -25.15 -19.93 -4.06
C THR A 816 -24.24 -20.60 -5.09
N GLU A 817 -24.56 -21.82 -5.52
CA GLU A 817 -23.79 -22.51 -6.57
C GLU A 817 -23.97 -21.87 -7.94
N ARG A 818 -25.19 -21.40 -8.29
CA ARG A 818 -25.43 -20.59 -9.50
C ARG A 818 -24.45 -19.42 -9.60
N LYS A 819 -24.32 -18.64 -8.52
CA LYS A 819 -23.43 -17.46 -8.48
C LYS A 819 -21.94 -17.83 -8.61
N LYS A 820 -21.51 -18.99 -8.12
CA LYS A 820 -20.15 -19.50 -8.35
C LYS A 820 -19.92 -19.89 -9.81
N LEU A 821 -20.86 -20.62 -10.42
CA LEU A 821 -20.75 -21.08 -11.81
C LEU A 821 -20.88 -19.91 -12.81
N GLN A 822 -21.78 -18.96 -12.57
CA GLN A 822 -21.89 -17.73 -13.35
C GLN A 822 -20.58 -16.92 -13.31
N LYS A 823 -20.01 -16.72 -12.11
CA LYS A 823 -18.71 -16.04 -11.98
C LYS A 823 -17.59 -16.78 -12.72
N ARG A 824 -17.64 -18.11 -12.83
CA ARG A 824 -16.69 -18.90 -13.65
C ARG A 824 -16.87 -18.63 -15.16
N ILE A 825 -18.11 -18.53 -15.65
CA ILE A 825 -18.40 -18.12 -17.04
C ILE A 825 -17.82 -16.72 -17.32
N GLU A 826 -18.07 -15.76 -16.42
CA GLU A 826 -17.60 -14.37 -16.53
C GLU A 826 -16.06 -14.28 -16.53
N MET A 827 -15.37 -14.97 -15.62
CA MET A 827 -13.91 -14.97 -15.57
C MET A 827 -13.27 -15.64 -16.81
N THR A 828 -13.88 -16.68 -17.36
CA THR A 828 -13.40 -17.33 -18.60
C THR A 828 -13.60 -16.41 -19.81
N HIS A 829 -14.78 -15.80 -19.96
CA HIS A 829 -15.05 -14.78 -20.98
C HIS A 829 -14.02 -13.64 -20.95
N ASP A 830 -13.75 -13.08 -19.78
CA ASP A 830 -12.82 -11.97 -19.59
C ASP A 830 -11.35 -12.37 -19.78
N SER A 831 -11.03 -13.66 -19.73
CA SER A 831 -9.71 -14.20 -20.05
C SER A 831 -9.55 -14.35 -21.57
N GLU A 832 -10.56 -14.91 -22.25
CA GLU A 832 -10.55 -15.08 -23.71
C GLU A 832 -10.58 -13.74 -24.44
N LEU A 833 -11.38 -12.76 -23.98
CA LEU A 833 -11.40 -11.41 -24.55
C LEU A 833 -10.02 -10.72 -24.47
N LYS A 834 -9.23 -10.97 -23.41
CA LYS A 834 -7.85 -10.48 -23.29
C LYS A 834 -6.91 -11.20 -24.25
N SER A 835 -7.05 -12.51 -24.42
CA SER A 835 -6.28 -13.29 -25.41
C SER A 835 -6.56 -12.83 -26.84
N ILE A 836 -7.83 -12.64 -27.22
CA ILE A 836 -8.26 -12.14 -28.53
C ILE A 836 -7.64 -10.77 -28.81
N ASN A 837 -7.75 -9.83 -27.86
CA ASN A 837 -7.15 -8.49 -28.01
C ASN A 837 -5.62 -8.54 -28.14
N LYS A 838 -4.95 -9.42 -27.37
CA LYS A 838 -3.48 -9.60 -27.45
C LYS A 838 -3.05 -10.22 -28.79
N ILE A 839 -3.80 -11.20 -29.30
CA ILE A 839 -3.53 -11.82 -30.61
C ILE A 839 -3.74 -10.80 -31.73
N ASN A 840 -4.87 -10.10 -31.76
CA ASN A 840 -5.13 -9.07 -32.77
C ASN A 840 -4.14 -7.90 -32.70
N GLN A 841 -3.71 -7.48 -31.51
CA GLN A 841 -2.64 -6.50 -31.36
C GLN A 841 -1.30 -7.02 -31.90
N LYS A 842 -0.95 -8.29 -31.61
CA LYS A 842 0.28 -8.92 -32.10
C LYS A 842 0.27 -9.02 -33.63
N SER A 843 -0.77 -9.57 -34.23
CA SER A 843 -0.85 -9.74 -35.68
C SER A 843 -0.97 -8.40 -36.42
N ARG A 844 -1.60 -7.38 -35.83
CA ARG A 844 -1.53 -6.01 -36.38
C ARG A 844 -0.11 -5.44 -36.37
N LEU A 845 0.67 -5.72 -35.32
CA LEU A 845 2.08 -5.33 -35.29
C LEU A 845 2.87 -6.11 -36.36
N GLU A 846 2.71 -7.43 -36.43
CA GLU A 846 3.37 -8.28 -37.44
C GLU A 846 3.06 -7.82 -38.89
N GLU A 847 1.80 -7.50 -39.20
CA GLU A 847 1.39 -6.97 -40.53
C GLU A 847 1.78 -5.50 -40.76
N THR A 848 2.29 -4.77 -39.76
CA THR A 848 2.82 -3.40 -39.92
C THR A 848 4.34 -3.30 -39.80
N ILE A 849 5.06 -4.41 -39.56
CA ILE A 849 6.53 -4.44 -39.63
C ILE A 849 6.95 -4.15 -41.08
N GLY A 850 7.78 -3.11 -41.27
CA GLY A 850 8.26 -2.66 -42.58
C GLY A 850 7.42 -1.56 -43.23
N ILE A 851 6.24 -1.23 -42.70
CA ILE A 851 5.40 -0.15 -43.24
C ILE A 851 5.66 1.14 -42.45
N ASP A 852 6.38 2.10 -43.05
CA ASP A 852 6.46 3.45 -42.46
C ASP A 852 5.10 4.15 -42.58
N LYS A 853 4.49 4.40 -41.42
CA LYS A 853 3.22 5.13 -41.26
C LYS A 853 3.26 6.53 -41.90
N ARG A 854 4.44 7.14 -42.05
CA ARG A 854 4.63 8.46 -42.70
C ARG A 854 4.56 8.36 -44.23
N LEU A 855 5.06 7.27 -44.82
CA LEU A 855 5.13 7.08 -46.26
C LEU A 855 3.85 6.43 -46.82
N ASN A 856 3.31 5.40 -46.14
CA ASN A 856 2.11 4.67 -46.56
C ASN A 856 0.97 4.75 -45.52
N PRO A 857 0.43 5.96 -45.21
CA PRO A 857 -0.60 6.13 -44.18
C PRO A 857 -1.92 5.41 -44.50
N ASN A 858 -2.28 5.29 -45.79
CA ASN A 858 -3.50 4.62 -46.22
C ASN A 858 -3.45 3.10 -46.00
N GLU A 859 -2.29 2.47 -46.20
CA GLU A 859 -2.08 1.04 -45.98
C GLU A 859 -2.08 0.72 -44.48
N TYR A 860 -1.36 1.53 -43.69
CA TYR A 860 -1.39 1.44 -42.22
C TYR A 860 -2.82 1.60 -41.66
N ARG A 861 -3.62 2.53 -42.21
CA ARG A 861 -5.04 2.70 -41.86
C ARG A 861 -5.85 1.43 -42.21
N ARG A 862 -5.72 0.91 -43.43
CA ARG A 862 -6.40 -0.32 -43.90
C ARG A 862 -6.12 -1.53 -43.00
N ILE A 863 -4.86 -1.72 -42.60
CA ILE A 863 -4.46 -2.81 -41.69
C ILE A 863 -5.02 -2.58 -40.28
N SER A 864 -4.99 -1.35 -39.76
CA SER A 864 -5.59 -1.07 -38.45
C SER A 864 -7.11 -1.27 -38.45
N GLU A 865 -7.82 -0.90 -39.52
CA GLU A 865 -9.25 -1.18 -39.68
C GLU A 865 -9.57 -2.67 -39.75
N LYS A 866 -8.77 -3.45 -40.51
CA LYS A 866 -8.89 -4.91 -40.62
C LYS A 866 -8.94 -5.57 -39.24
N TYR A 867 -7.98 -5.26 -38.37
CA TYR A 867 -7.91 -5.83 -37.02
C TYR A 867 -8.96 -5.27 -36.05
N VAL A 868 -9.39 -4.02 -36.20
CA VAL A 868 -10.52 -3.46 -35.42
C VAL A 868 -11.83 -4.16 -35.77
N ARG A 869 -12.14 -4.31 -37.07
CA ARG A 869 -13.36 -5.02 -37.52
C ARG A 869 -13.37 -6.47 -37.04
N ARG A 870 -12.23 -7.17 -37.18
CA ARG A 870 -12.03 -8.54 -36.68
C ARG A 870 -12.28 -8.66 -35.17
N GLY A 871 -11.65 -7.81 -34.37
CA GLY A 871 -11.81 -7.82 -32.90
C GLY A 871 -13.24 -7.53 -32.44
N VAL A 872 -13.98 -6.68 -33.16
CA VAL A 872 -15.41 -6.43 -32.89
C VAL A 872 -16.26 -7.67 -33.20
N GLU A 873 -15.97 -8.40 -34.29
CA GLU A 873 -16.70 -9.61 -34.66
C GLU A 873 -16.43 -10.78 -33.70
N GLU A 874 -15.16 -11.01 -33.34
CA GLU A 874 -14.75 -12.05 -32.39
C GLU A 874 -15.34 -11.78 -30.99
N ASN A 875 -15.36 -10.52 -30.54
CA ASN A 875 -16.02 -10.11 -29.30
C ASN A 875 -17.54 -10.34 -29.34
N ARG A 876 -18.23 -10.01 -30.45
CA ARG A 876 -19.68 -10.29 -30.61
C ARG A 876 -19.98 -11.79 -30.52
N LYS A 877 -19.16 -12.64 -31.16
CA LYS A 877 -19.28 -14.10 -31.08
C LYS A 877 -19.09 -14.62 -29.66
N LEU A 878 -18.03 -14.18 -28.96
CA LEU A 878 -17.76 -14.56 -27.57
C LEU A 878 -18.87 -14.11 -26.59
N GLN A 879 -19.43 -12.91 -26.76
CA GLN A 879 -20.56 -12.42 -25.97
C GLN A 879 -21.84 -13.24 -26.18
N SER A 880 -22.12 -13.66 -27.42
CA SER A 880 -23.26 -14.54 -27.72
C SER A 880 -23.12 -15.89 -26.98
N ILE A 881 -21.93 -16.49 -27.03
CA ILE A 881 -21.60 -17.74 -26.33
C ILE A 881 -21.75 -17.58 -24.81
N ARG A 882 -21.24 -16.49 -24.23
CA ARG A 882 -21.40 -16.16 -22.80
C ARG A 882 -22.88 -16.10 -22.41
N ASN A 883 -23.68 -15.36 -23.18
CA ASN A 883 -25.11 -15.18 -22.89
C ASN A 883 -25.86 -16.52 -22.98
N LYS A 884 -25.57 -17.34 -23.99
CA LYS A 884 -26.13 -18.70 -24.11
C LYS A 884 -25.77 -19.57 -22.90
N ARG A 885 -24.51 -19.57 -22.48
CA ARG A 885 -24.04 -20.39 -21.34
C ARG A 885 -24.62 -19.94 -20.00
N ILE A 886 -24.97 -18.66 -19.85
CA ILE A 886 -25.72 -18.13 -18.70
C ILE A 886 -27.19 -18.58 -18.75
N SER A 887 -27.83 -18.62 -19.92
CA SER A 887 -29.18 -19.20 -20.07
C SER A 887 -29.20 -20.67 -19.65
N GLU A 888 -28.34 -21.50 -20.25
CA GLU A 888 -28.24 -22.94 -19.97
C GLU A 888 -27.97 -23.26 -18.48
N LEU A 889 -27.32 -22.34 -17.75
CA LEU A 889 -27.13 -22.43 -16.29
C LEU A 889 -28.40 -22.04 -15.51
N ASN A 890 -29.12 -21.02 -15.94
CA ASN A 890 -30.39 -20.63 -15.33
C ASN A 890 -31.47 -21.71 -15.55
N ASP A 891 -31.49 -22.35 -16.72
CA ASP A 891 -32.42 -23.42 -17.05
C ASP A 891 -32.20 -24.66 -16.14
N GLN A 892 -30.94 -25.06 -15.93
CA GLN A 892 -30.58 -26.10 -14.95
C GLN A 892 -30.97 -25.73 -13.51
N VAL A 893 -30.81 -24.46 -13.13
CA VAL A 893 -31.22 -23.96 -11.80
C VAL A 893 -32.73 -24.01 -11.63
N ASN A 894 -33.49 -23.62 -12.66
CA ASN A 894 -34.96 -23.65 -12.62
C ASN A 894 -35.48 -25.08 -12.53
N ALA A 895 -34.87 -26.03 -13.25
CA ALA A 895 -35.18 -27.46 -13.13
C ALA A 895 -34.92 -28.01 -11.71
N LEU A 896 -33.75 -27.72 -11.11
CA LEU A 896 -33.43 -28.14 -9.74
C LEU A 896 -34.34 -27.50 -8.68
N LYS A 897 -34.73 -26.24 -8.88
CA LYS A 897 -35.69 -25.53 -8.01
C LYS A 897 -37.11 -26.14 -8.11
N LEU A 898 -37.51 -26.60 -9.30
CA LEU A 898 -38.77 -27.31 -9.51
C LEU A 898 -38.73 -28.71 -8.86
N GLU A 899 -37.67 -29.48 -9.06
CA GLU A 899 -37.49 -30.80 -8.43
C GLU A 899 -37.54 -30.70 -6.89
N ALA A 900 -36.85 -29.72 -6.31
CA ALA A 900 -36.88 -29.45 -4.87
C ALA A 900 -38.30 -29.16 -4.35
N ASN A 901 -39.07 -28.35 -5.09
CA ASN A 901 -40.46 -28.04 -4.76
C ASN A 901 -41.36 -29.30 -4.85
N VAL A 902 -41.18 -30.15 -5.86
CA VAL A 902 -41.94 -31.41 -6.00
C VAL A 902 -41.65 -32.35 -4.83
N ARG A 903 -40.38 -32.58 -4.48
CA ARG A 903 -40.00 -33.40 -3.30
C ARG A 903 -40.57 -32.85 -2.00
N MET A 904 -40.64 -31.52 -1.84
CA MET A 904 -41.25 -30.87 -0.69
C MET A 904 -42.77 -31.12 -0.63
N GLU A 905 -43.49 -30.90 -1.72
CA GLU A 905 -44.95 -31.10 -1.76
C GLU A 905 -45.33 -32.58 -1.64
N GLU A 906 -44.56 -33.51 -2.21
CA GLU A 906 -44.73 -34.95 -1.91
C GLU A 906 -44.60 -35.26 -0.42
N THR A 907 -43.60 -34.69 0.24
CA THR A 907 -43.38 -34.89 1.69
C THR A 907 -44.55 -34.35 2.50
N ILE A 908 -45.04 -33.15 2.16
CA ILE A 908 -46.21 -32.53 2.79
C ILE A 908 -47.47 -33.37 2.52
N HIS A 909 -47.65 -33.89 1.31
CA HIS A 909 -48.80 -34.71 0.93
C HIS A 909 -48.84 -36.03 1.69
N ARG A 910 -47.71 -36.75 1.82
CA ARG A 910 -47.62 -37.99 2.61
C ARG A 910 -47.96 -37.73 4.08
N VAL A 911 -47.40 -36.68 4.68
CA VAL A 911 -47.69 -36.28 6.08
C VAL A 911 -49.18 -35.96 6.28
N ASN A 912 -49.82 -35.28 5.33
CA ASN A 912 -51.25 -34.99 5.39
C ASN A 912 -52.13 -36.23 5.17
N GLN A 913 -51.74 -37.17 4.30
CA GLN A 913 -52.45 -38.45 4.14
C GLN A 913 -52.39 -39.31 5.42
N ILE A 914 -51.26 -39.31 6.13
CA ILE A 914 -51.10 -40.05 7.40
C ILE A 914 -52.00 -39.49 8.50
N PHE A 915 -52.27 -38.18 8.50
CA PHE A 915 -53.20 -37.55 9.45
C PHE A 915 -54.69 -37.73 9.08
N SER A 916 -54.98 -38.10 7.83
CA SER A 916 -56.36 -38.23 7.31
C SER A 916 -56.90 -39.67 7.39
N LYS A 917 -56.20 -40.60 8.05
CA LYS A 917 -56.53 -42.02 8.19
C LYS A 917 -56.36 -42.47 9.64
#